data_AF-A0A6N6NQ39-F1
#
_entry.id   AF-A0A6N6NQ39-F1
#
_cell.length_a   1.000
_cell.length_b   1.000
_cell.length_c   1.000
_cell.angle_alpha   90.00
_cell.angle_beta   90.00
_cell.angle_gamma   90.00
#
_symmetry.space_group_name_H-M   'P 1'
#
loop_
_entity.id
_entity.type
_entity.pdbx_description
1 polymer ?
#
loop_
_entity_poly.entity_id
_entity_poly.type
_entity_poly.pdbx_seq_one_letter_code
_entity_poly.pdbx_strand_id
1 'polypeptide(L)'
;MKIAKQGYVTFNADGAFAPAASASEQGQASAPEAGVAYRLSRIAEEAAAEGALAPNAVDAADSSGYNVVPSGDASAYSPVDAKEDEDARPRVLLMSRGRMARQYVQAATDAGFSVWLPFTTDKRFEPYLRQAAGTVCLGEKYSDALFCNAHAVLDAAKECGAGTVLLCDESQPLGEVDGFLSRAISRGVNVFRPLKNDTPALGWVLCTTEKAAPAVDKWRACPHCGLKFAEESLAASHYVCPTCGGYFRMTSDERIADLLDSGSFEEWDAHMPEPDPLEFPGYTEKLAALREKTGLDEGIRTGAGRIAGIRTAFAVMESTFLMGSMGTAVGEKMARLVRRAADEGLPVVAFTASGGARMQEGLASLMQMAKVSCALSRLAERGLPYISVITDPTTGGVTASFAMQGDIILAEPHALIGFAGQRVIRDTIKQELPKGFQTAEFALSHGLIDAVVSRSDLRATLAQLLALHYATRAQGEPVAGEERMIVTYDSVKSNLEHGTDTYNKVTYGLLPVDEGLLREDEEDDSLPLSLAETVFGWFGGKTRQLEREADRRRAAADAHAGNISDEKIAACAPTAGAPAAEPAADADAQAAAGAQTSSAWESVQLARNVHRPTSRYYIDRIVDGFIELHGDRGFGDDGAIVAGVGWIGNQAVTVIAEEKGCDLKDRIKRNFGCPQPEGYRKSLRLMREAEKFGRPIVCFVDTQGAFCGMEAEERGQGNAIADNLLAMAGMKVPIVSVLLGEGGSGGALALAVANRVAMQEHAVYSVLSPEGFASILWKDRTRAPEAAAVMKMSAAEAHGMGIVDDVLSEGPAPAHENPDAAVDVVRDYVRHELAKLASVPADDLVEQRRARFEAF
;
A
#
# COMPACT_ATOMS: atom_id res chain seq x y z
N MET A 1 -17.75 -14.28 9.58
CA MET A 1 -19.13 -14.39 9.07
C MET A 1 -19.43 -13.14 8.23
N LYS A 2 -19.11 -13.17 6.93
CA LYS A 2 -19.30 -12.03 6.02
C LYS A 2 -20.66 -12.16 5.32
N ILE A 3 -21.63 -11.32 5.70
CA ILE A 3 -22.87 -11.15 4.94
C ILE A 3 -22.58 -10.11 3.87
N ALA A 4 -22.41 -10.58 2.63
CA ALA A 4 -22.42 -9.73 1.46
C ALA A 4 -23.88 -9.43 1.05
N LYS A 5 -24.37 -8.26 1.46
CA LYS A 5 -25.24 -7.37 0.68
C LYS A 5 -24.79 -5.95 1.04
N GLN A 6 -24.27 -5.20 0.07
CA GLN A 6 -23.65 -3.90 0.29
C GLN A 6 -24.67 -2.92 0.91
N GLY A 7 -24.28 -2.26 2.01
CA GLY A 7 -25.16 -1.37 2.77
C GLY A 7 -25.23 0.08 2.25
N TYR A 8 -24.83 0.35 1.01
CA TYR A 8 -24.77 1.71 0.47
C TYR A 8 -24.73 1.74 -1.06
N VAL A 9 -25.09 2.90 -1.62
CA VAL A 9 -25.04 3.23 -3.04
C VAL A 9 -23.67 3.85 -3.35
N THR A 10 -22.89 3.26 -4.25
CA THR A 10 -21.59 3.78 -4.68
C THR A 10 -21.72 4.78 -5.82
N PHE A 11 -20.96 5.87 -5.74
CA PHE A 11 -20.86 6.88 -6.80
C PHE A 11 -19.41 7.01 -7.28
N ASN A 12 -19.22 7.25 -8.57
CA ASN A 12 -17.94 7.61 -9.15
C ASN A 12 -17.52 9.02 -8.72
N ALA A 13 -16.26 9.38 -8.94
CA ALA A 13 -15.72 10.73 -8.64
C ALA A 13 -16.53 11.87 -9.28
N ASP A 14 -17.25 11.57 -10.37
CA ASP A 14 -18.06 12.51 -11.13
C ASP A 14 -19.50 12.63 -10.59
N GLY A 15 -19.83 11.92 -9.52
CA GLY A 15 -21.16 11.92 -8.87
C GLY A 15 -22.19 11.00 -9.52
N ALA A 16 -21.84 10.31 -10.60
CA ALA A 16 -22.69 9.31 -11.25
C ALA A 16 -22.67 7.97 -10.49
N PHE A 17 -23.77 7.22 -10.50
CA PHE A 17 -23.82 5.87 -9.92
C PHE A 17 -22.75 4.96 -10.53
N ALA A 18 -21.99 4.27 -9.67
CA ALA A 18 -21.01 3.28 -10.07
C ALA A 18 -21.68 1.90 -10.03
N PRO A 19 -22.04 1.29 -11.19
CA PRO A 19 -22.47 -0.10 -11.18
C PRO A 19 -21.31 -0.97 -10.69
N ALA A 20 -21.58 -1.89 -9.77
CA ALA A 20 -20.57 -2.80 -9.24
C ALA A 20 -19.83 -3.49 -10.38
N ALA A 21 -18.49 -3.49 -10.36
CA ALA A 21 -17.69 -4.29 -11.27
C ALA A 21 -18.11 -5.75 -11.10
N SER A 22 -18.65 -6.32 -12.17
CA SER A 22 -19.11 -7.70 -12.23
C SER A 22 -17.93 -8.64 -11.94
N ALA A 23 -17.88 -9.17 -10.72
CA ALA A 23 -17.22 -10.45 -10.49
C ALA A 23 -17.83 -11.48 -11.45
N SER A 24 -16.95 -12.20 -12.14
CA SER A 24 -17.21 -13.23 -13.14
C SER A 24 -18.51 -14.01 -12.95
N GLU A 25 -19.23 -14.21 -14.06
CA GLU A 25 -20.37 -15.11 -14.22
C GLU A 25 -20.17 -16.44 -13.49
N GLN A 26 -20.74 -16.57 -12.30
CA GLN A 26 -21.15 -17.85 -11.74
C GLN A 26 -22.62 -17.74 -11.39
N GLY A 27 -23.43 -18.45 -12.18
CA GLY A 27 -24.87 -18.48 -12.06
C GLY A 27 -25.32 -18.96 -10.69
N GLN A 28 -25.64 -18.01 -9.83
CA GLN A 28 -26.66 -18.19 -8.81
C GLN A 28 -27.94 -17.56 -9.34
N ALA A 29 -28.83 -18.41 -9.84
CA ALA A 29 -30.21 -18.02 -10.11
C ALA A 29 -30.80 -17.49 -8.79
N SER A 30 -31.04 -16.18 -8.72
CA SER A 30 -31.82 -15.59 -7.66
C SER A 30 -33.21 -16.23 -7.70
N ALA A 31 -33.65 -16.78 -6.58
CA ALA A 31 -35.02 -17.24 -6.44
C ALA A 31 -35.98 -16.06 -6.70
N PRO A 32 -37.09 -16.24 -7.43
CA PRO A 32 -38.05 -15.17 -7.66
C PRO A 32 -38.79 -14.90 -6.35
N GLU A 33 -38.41 -13.84 -5.64
CA GLU A 33 -39.28 -13.24 -4.63
C GLU A 33 -40.51 -12.70 -5.38
N ALA A 34 -41.67 -13.32 -5.14
CA ALA A 34 -42.95 -12.86 -5.65
C ALA A 34 -43.31 -11.53 -4.97
N GLY A 35 -42.76 -10.42 -5.49
CA GLY A 35 -43.10 -9.08 -5.03
C GLY A 35 -44.57 -8.79 -5.33
N VAL A 36 -45.37 -8.57 -4.29
CA VAL A 36 -46.74 -8.05 -4.44
C VAL A 36 -46.64 -6.66 -5.06
N ALA A 37 -47.23 -6.49 -6.25
CA ALA A 37 -47.25 -5.22 -6.96
C ALA A 37 -48.42 -4.38 -6.45
N TYR A 38 -48.12 -3.27 -5.77
CA TYR A 38 -49.10 -2.33 -5.24
C TYR A 38 -49.55 -1.35 -6.33
N ARG A 39 -50.85 -1.04 -6.34
CA ARG A 39 -51.40 0.12 -7.07
C ARG A 39 -51.23 1.36 -6.20
N LEU A 40 -50.92 2.49 -6.82
CA LEU A 40 -50.67 3.74 -6.11
C LEU A 40 -51.89 4.20 -5.28
N SER A 41 -53.11 3.96 -5.78
CA SER A 41 -54.36 4.20 -5.03
C SER A 41 -54.46 3.39 -3.75
N ARG A 42 -53.98 2.15 -3.77
CA ARG A 42 -53.99 1.29 -2.59
C ARG A 42 -52.98 1.75 -1.53
N ILE A 43 -51.81 2.22 -1.97
CA ILE A 43 -50.81 2.81 -1.06
C ILE A 43 -51.40 4.05 -0.36
N ALA A 44 -52.17 4.88 -1.09
CA ALA A 44 -52.84 6.04 -0.52
C ALA A 44 -53.92 5.66 0.51
N GLU A 45 -54.75 4.66 0.20
CA GLU A 45 -55.76 4.14 1.13
C GLU A 45 -55.13 3.63 2.44
N GLU A 46 -54.02 2.89 2.34
CA GLU A 46 -53.30 2.36 3.51
C GLU A 46 -52.63 3.47 4.32
N ALA A 47 -52.09 4.50 3.66
CA ALA A 47 -51.52 5.66 4.32
C ALA A 47 -52.58 6.54 5.03
N ALA A 48 -53.84 6.49 4.59
CA ALA A 48 -54.95 7.23 5.19
C ALA A 48 -55.64 6.48 6.35
N ALA A 49 -55.42 5.18 6.50
CA ALA A 49 -56.06 4.36 7.53
C ALA A 49 -55.27 4.36 8.85
N GLU A 50 -55.89 4.78 9.96
CA GLU A 50 -55.34 4.61 11.31
C GLU A 50 -55.45 3.14 11.77
N GLY A 51 -54.54 2.28 11.29
CA GLY A 51 -54.44 0.88 11.72
C GLY A 51 -54.05 -0.07 10.58
N ALA A 52 -53.30 -1.12 10.91
CA ALA A 52 -52.87 -2.14 9.94
C ALA A 52 -54.07 -2.85 9.32
N LEU A 53 -54.45 -2.46 8.10
CA LEU A 53 -55.32 -3.26 7.25
C LEU A 53 -54.59 -4.57 6.94
N ALA A 54 -55.23 -5.70 7.25
CA ALA A 54 -54.66 -7.03 7.07
C ALA A 54 -54.23 -7.25 5.59
N PRO A 55 -53.07 -7.87 5.31
CA PRO A 55 -52.71 -8.22 3.96
C PRO A 55 -53.64 -9.35 3.51
N ASN A 56 -54.33 -9.12 2.40
CA ASN A 56 -55.17 -10.06 1.65
C ASN A 56 -56.63 -10.16 2.12
N ALA A 57 -57.47 -9.30 1.56
CA ALA A 57 -58.78 -9.72 1.05
C ALA A 57 -59.08 -8.93 -0.22
N VAL A 58 -59.14 -9.67 -1.34
CA VAL A 58 -59.51 -9.29 -2.72
C VAL A 58 -58.49 -8.46 -3.52
N ASP A 59 -58.16 -8.93 -4.73
CA ASP A 59 -57.27 -8.35 -5.77
C ASP A 59 -55.74 -8.58 -5.71
N ALA A 60 -55.29 -9.79 -5.37
CA ALA A 60 -54.02 -10.28 -5.93
C ALA A 60 -54.25 -10.68 -7.40
N ALA A 61 -54.02 -9.75 -8.33
CA ALA A 61 -54.12 -10.05 -9.76
C ALA A 61 -52.88 -10.80 -10.25
N ASP A 62 -53.13 -11.92 -10.94
CA ASP A 62 -52.13 -12.70 -11.67
C ASP A 62 -51.32 -11.82 -12.63
N SER A 63 -49.99 -11.96 -12.58
CA SER A 63 -48.99 -11.27 -13.40
C SER A 63 -49.19 -11.39 -14.92
N SER A 64 -50.05 -12.30 -15.38
CA SER A 64 -50.44 -12.46 -16.78
C SER A 64 -51.30 -11.30 -17.34
N GLY A 65 -51.92 -10.47 -16.49
CA GLY A 65 -52.77 -9.34 -16.89
C GLY A 65 -52.02 -8.07 -17.35
N TYR A 66 -50.70 -8.00 -17.18
CA TYR A 66 -49.90 -6.77 -17.41
C TYR A 66 -49.51 -6.51 -18.88
N ASN A 67 -49.84 -7.41 -19.81
CA ASN A 67 -49.44 -7.32 -21.23
C ASN A 67 -50.54 -6.89 -22.20
N VAL A 68 -51.72 -6.45 -21.74
CA VAL A 68 -52.79 -6.02 -22.64
C VAL A 68 -53.11 -4.55 -22.43
N VAL A 69 -52.77 -3.72 -23.43
CA VAL A 69 -53.27 -2.36 -23.59
C VAL A 69 -54.73 -2.45 -24.06
N PRO A 70 -55.73 -1.97 -23.30
CA PRO A 70 -57.09 -1.89 -23.82
C PRO A 70 -57.22 -0.63 -24.66
N SER A 71 -57.48 -0.82 -25.95
CA SER A 71 -57.98 0.23 -26.84
C SER A 71 -59.47 0.48 -26.56
N GLY A 72 -59.80 1.68 -26.13
CA GLY A 72 -61.17 2.22 -26.13
C GLY A 72 -61.97 1.99 -24.85
N ASP A 73 -62.07 3.02 -24.00
CA ASP A 73 -63.25 3.89 -23.98
C ASP A 73 -63.05 4.99 -22.94
N ALA A 74 -63.07 6.23 -23.42
CA ALA A 74 -63.18 7.41 -22.58
C ALA A 74 -64.65 7.56 -22.20
N SER A 75 -65.02 7.33 -20.94
CA SER A 75 -65.92 8.23 -20.19
C SER A 75 -66.15 7.76 -18.75
N ALA A 76 -66.39 8.76 -17.90
CA ALA A 76 -66.94 8.69 -16.55
C ALA A 76 -65.98 8.33 -15.41
N TYR A 77 -65.04 9.23 -15.12
CA TYR A 77 -64.88 9.69 -13.74
C TYR A 77 -65.33 11.15 -13.68
N SER A 78 -66.40 11.39 -12.93
CA SER A 78 -66.90 12.74 -12.66
C SER A 78 -65.90 13.46 -11.74
N PRO A 79 -65.56 14.73 -11.98
CA PRO A 79 -64.76 15.49 -11.04
C PRO A 79 -65.61 15.71 -9.80
N VAL A 80 -65.30 15.01 -8.72
CA VAL A 80 -65.74 15.43 -7.40
C VAL A 80 -65.06 16.79 -7.17
N ASP A 81 -65.87 17.82 -6.89
CA ASP A 81 -65.43 19.17 -6.57
C ASP A 81 -64.40 19.13 -5.42
N ALA A 82 -63.11 19.02 -5.77
CA ALA A 82 -62.00 18.97 -4.83
C ALA A 82 -61.62 20.39 -4.39
N LYS A 83 -62.47 20.98 -3.56
CA LYS A 83 -62.12 22.05 -2.63
C LYS A 83 -62.59 21.73 -1.20
N GLU A 84 -62.64 20.44 -0.88
CA GLU A 84 -62.81 19.95 0.49
C GLU A 84 -61.47 19.34 0.96
N ASP A 85 -60.95 19.93 2.04
CA ASP A 85 -59.71 19.66 2.78
C ASP A 85 -58.55 18.98 2.04
N GLU A 86 -57.69 19.77 1.38
CA GLU A 86 -56.32 19.32 1.02
C GLU A 86 -55.52 18.81 2.23
N ASP A 87 -55.87 19.25 3.45
CA ASP A 87 -55.24 18.82 4.70
C ASP A 87 -55.68 17.41 5.18
N ALA A 88 -56.71 16.81 4.59
CA ALA A 88 -57.18 15.47 4.96
C ALA A 88 -56.50 14.32 4.19
N ARG A 89 -55.73 14.62 3.13
CA ARG A 89 -55.06 13.60 2.31
C ARG A 89 -53.73 13.15 2.94
N PRO A 90 -53.37 11.85 2.89
CA PRO A 90 -52.07 11.40 3.37
C PRO A 90 -50.94 12.06 2.58
N ARG A 91 -49.91 12.53 3.28
CA ARG A 91 -48.76 13.18 2.66
C ARG A 91 -47.76 12.14 2.14
N VAL A 92 -47.30 12.33 0.91
CA VAL A 92 -46.27 11.49 0.29
C VAL A 92 -45.09 12.33 -0.18
N LEU A 93 -43.88 11.90 0.14
CA LEU A 93 -42.66 12.46 -0.45
C LEU A 93 -42.34 11.71 -1.74
N LEU A 94 -42.46 12.38 -2.88
CA LEU A 94 -42.15 11.82 -4.18
C LEU A 94 -40.75 12.24 -4.62
N MET A 95 -39.80 11.32 -4.55
CA MET A 95 -38.40 11.56 -4.93
C MET A 95 -38.23 11.51 -6.46
N SER A 96 -38.67 12.53 -7.17
CA SER A 96 -38.55 12.64 -8.63
C SER A 96 -38.27 14.06 -9.09
N ARG A 97 -37.69 14.23 -10.28
CA ARG A 97 -37.43 15.55 -10.87
C ARG A 97 -37.81 15.66 -12.35
N GLY A 98 -37.82 16.91 -12.83
CA GLY A 98 -37.89 17.21 -14.26
C GLY A 98 -39.19 16.77 -14.93
N ARG A 99 -39.07 16.11 -16.09
CA ARG A 99 -40.24 15.70 -16.91
C ARG A 99 -40.98 14.51 -16.30
N MET A 100 -40.26 13.59 -15.66
CA MET A 100 -40.83 12.40 -15.01
C MET A 100 -41.65 12.78 -13.78
N ALA A 101 -41.18 13.76 -12.99
CA ALA A 101 -41.93 14.26 -11.83
C ALA A 101 -43.37 14.66 -12.18
N ARG A 102 -43.61 15.29 -13.34
CA ARG A 102 -44.99 15.67 -13.75
C ARG A 102 -45.93 14.47 -13.89
N GLN A 103 -45.42 13.37 -14.44
CA GLN A 103 -46.21 12.15 -14.63
C GLN A 103 -46.49 11.48 -13.29
N TYR A 104 -45.48 11.39 -12.42
CA TYR A 104 -45.64 10.83 -11.07
C TYR A 104 -46.54 11.67 -10.16
N VAL A 105 -46.44 13.00 -10.21
CA VAL A 105 -47.28 13.91 -9.41
C VAL A 105 -48.74 13.78 -9.78
N GLN A 106 -49.06 13.77 -11.08
CA GLN A 106 -50.44 13.59 -11.53
C GLN A 106 -50.99 12.24 -11.06
N ALA A 107 -50.24 11.15 -11.29
CA ALA A 107 -50.65 9.81 -10.88
C ALA A 107 -50.85 9.67 -9.36
N ALA A 108 -49.96 10.26 -8.55
CA ALA A 108 -50.06 10.22 -7.09
C ALA A 108 -51.19 11.10 -6.53
N THR A 109 -51.46 12.24 -7.18
CA THR A 109 -52.59 13.11 -6.82
C THR A 109 -53.93 12.44 -7.16
N ASP A 110 -54.03 11.81 -8.33
CA ASP A 110 -55.22 11.04 -8.76
C ASP A 110 -55.45 9.81 -7.86
N ALA A 111 -54.39 9.25 -7.29
CA ALA A 111 -54.44 8.16 -6.32
C ALA A 111 -54.91 8.59 -4.91
N GLY A 112 -54.99 9.89 -4.62
CA GLY A 112 -55.48 10.42 -3.34
C GLY A 112 -54.41 10.96 -2.38
N PHE A 113 -53.16 11.08 -2.79
CA PHE A 113 -52.11 11.68 -1.95
C PHE A 113 -52.09 13.22 -1.99
N SER A 114 -51.57 13.83 -0.92
CA SER A 114 -51.00 15.17 -0.93
C SER A 114 -49.51 15.07 -1.27
N VAL A 115 -49.15 15.37 -2.52
CA VAL A 115 -47.80 15.12 -3.07
C VAL A 115 -46.84 16.24 -2.70
N TRP A 116 -45.72 15.87 -2.08
CA TRP A 116 -44.60 16.75 -1.78
C TRP A 116 -43.39 16.41 -2.66
N LEU A 117 -42.81 17.45 -3.27
CA LEU A 117 -41.62 17.29 -4.12
C LEU A 117 -40.35 17.85 -3.46
N PRO A 118 -39.23 17.14 -3.52
CA PRO A 118 -37.93 17.68 -3.14
C PRO A 118 -37.43 18.69 -4.19
N PHE A 119 -36.75 19.73 -3.73
CA PHE A 119 -36.01 20.67 -4.58
C PHE A 119 -34.68 21.05 -3.95
N THR A 120 -33.82 21.70 -4.72
CA THR A 120 -32.60 22.35 -4.22
C THR A 120 -32.68 23.86 -4.46
N THR A 121 -31.99 24.66 -3.65
CA THR A 121 -32.13 26.13 -3.66
C THR A 121 -31.83 26.72 -5.05
N ASP A 122 -30.86 26.16 -5.77
CA ASP A 122 -30.52 26.53 -7.16
C ASP A 122 -31.63 26.16 -8.18
N LYS A 123 -32.53 25.24 -7.84
CA LYS A 123 -33.63 24.74 -8.67
C LYS A 123 -35.03 25.09 -8.14
N ARG A 124 -35.14 25.99 -7.15
CA ARG A 124 -36.41 26.33 -6.47
C ARG A 124 -37.54 26.86 -7.36
N PHE A 125 -37.22 27.31 -8.58
CA PHE A 125 -38.19 27.90 -9.51
C PHE A 125 -38.54 27.00 -10.70
N GLU A 126 -38.17 25.72 -10.66
CA GLU A 126 -38.47 24.80 -11.76
C GLU A 126 -39.99 24.61 -11.94
N PRO A 127 -40.53 24.67 -13.18
CA PRO A 127 -41.97 24.74 -13.40
C PRO A 127 -42.79 23.53 -12.91
N TYR A 128 -42.20 22.34 -12.80
CA TYR A 128 -42.92 21.15 -12.33
C TYR A 128 -43.24 21.20 -10.83
N LEU A 129 -42.50 21.97 -10.03
CA LEU A 129 -42.73 22.11 -8.59
C LEU A 129 -44.08 22.74 -8.27
N ARG A 130 -44.62 23.57 -9.18
CA ARG A 130 -45.94 24.21 -9.02
C ARG A 130 -47.13 23.25 -9.10
N GLN A 131 -46.88 21.99 -9.50
CA GLN A 131 -47.92 20.96 -9.63
C GLN A 131 -48.07 20.13 -8.36
N ALA A 132 -47.14 20.23 -7.41
CA ALA A 132 -47.19 19.54 -6.13
C ALA A 132 -47.97 20.34 -5.09
N ALA A 133 -48.58 19.64 -4.13
CA ALA A 133 -49.27 20.25 -2.99
C ALA A 133 -48.28 20.94 -2.04
N GLY A 134 -47.04 20.46 -1.96
CA GLY A 134 -45.96 21.06 -1.18
C GLY A 134 -44.59 20.80 -1.77
N THR A 135 -43.58 21.52 -1.27
CA THR A 135 -42.18 21.33 -1.67
C THR A 135 -41.27 21.36 -0.45
N VAL A 136 -40.19 20.59 -0.49
CA VAL A 136 -39.20 20.49 0.61
C VAL A 136 -37.78 20.67 0.07
N CYS A 137 -36.95 21.45 0.76
CA CYS A 137 -35.60 21.74 0.31
C CYS A 137 -34.62 20.66 0.79
N LEU A 138 -33.96 19.95 -0.13
CA LEU A 138 -32.92 18.97 0.22
C LEU A 138 -31.55 19.63 0.47
N GLY A 139 -31.30 20.80 -0.10
CA GLY A 139 -30.00 21.47 0.02
C GLY A 139 -29.80 22.63 -0.95
N GLU A 140 -28.58 23.17 -1.00
CA GLU A 140 -28.27 24.36 -1.79
C GLU A 140 -28.13 24.06 -3.29
N LYS A 141 -27.40 22.99 -3.65
CA LYS A 141 -27.10 22.61 -5.03
C LYS A 141 -27.50 21.17 -5.30
N TYR A 142 -28.01 20.93 -6.51
CA TYR A 142 -28.32 19.59 -6.97
C TYR A 142 -27.06 18.72 -7.17
N SER A 143 -27.14 17.48 -6.70
CA SER A 143 -26.32 16.34 -7.11
C SER A 143 -27.14 15.06 -6.98
N ASP A 144 -26.84 14.03 -7.77
CA ASP A 144 -27.50 12.72 -7.67
C ASP A 144 -27.28 12.14 -6.27
N ALA A 145 -26.06 12.25 -5.75
CA ALA A 145 -25.72 11.78 -4.41
C ALA A 145 -26.54 12.43 -3.28
N LEU A 146 -26.97 13.69 -3.41
CA LEU A 146 -27.87 14.34 -2.45
C LEU A 146 -29.27 13.70 -2.48
N PHE A 147 -29.79 13.42 -3.67
CA PHE A 147 -31.11 12.79 -3.86
C PHE A 147 -31.12 11.31 -3.46
N CYS A 148 -29.95 10.67 -3.44
CA CYS A 148 -29.75 9.30 -2.95
C CYS A 148 -29.19 9.26 -1.51
N ASN A 149 -29.15 10.38 -0.79
CA ASN A 149 -28.63 10.41 0.56
C ASN A 149 -29.72 10.05 1.58
N ALA A 150 -29.53 8.95 2.31
CA ALA A 150 -30.49 8.45 3.29
C ALA A 150 -30.92 9.51 4.32
N HIS A 151 -29.99 10.31 4.85
CA HIS A 151 -30.32 11.37 5.80
C HIS A 151 -31.20 12.45 5.14
N ALA A 152 -30.81 12.95 3.98
CA ALA A 152 -31.55 14.00 3.27
C ALA A 152 -32.99 13.58 2.97
N VAL A 153 -33.19 12.33 2.51
CA VAL A 153 -34.54 11.79 2.23
C VAL A 153 -35.36 11.63 3.50
N LEU A 154 -34.79 11.07 4.57
CA LEU A 154 -35.51 10.87 5.83
C LEU A 154 -35.84 12.19 6.55
N ASP A 155 -34.96 13.19 6.48
CA ASP A 155 -35.22 14.51 7.04
C ASP A 155 -36.28 15.26 6.23
N ALA A 156 -36.24 15.15 4.89
CA ALA A 156 -37.27 15.71 4.03
C ALA A 156 -38.64 15.08 4.30
N ALA A 157 -38.70 13.76 4.46
CA ALA A 157 -39.93 13.04 4.81
C ALA A 157 -40.50 13.51 6.16
N LYS A 158 -39.61 13.75 7.13
CA LYS A 158 -39.99 14.29 8.44
C LYS A 158 -40.49 15.74 8.35
N GLU A 159 -39.83 16.60 7.57
CA GLU A 159 -40.19 18.01 7.41
C GLU A 159 -41.56 18.18 6.76
N CYS A 160 -41.87 17.37 5.74
CA CYS A 160 -43.20 17.37 5.12
C CYS A 160 -44.25 16.60 5.93
N GLY A 161 -43.85 15.78 6.91
CA GLY A 161 -44.75 14.92 7.66
C GLY A 161 -45.32 13.77 6.82
N ALA A 162 -44.54 13.24 5.88
CA ALA A 162 -44.97 12.14 5.02
C ALA A 162 -44.77 10.78 5.68
N GLY A 163 -45.86 10.00 5.78
CA GLY A 163 -45.82 8.58 6.18
C GLY A 163 -45.40 7.64 5.05
N THR A 164 -45.26 8.16 3.83
CA THR A 164 -44.90 7.38 2.64
C THR A 164 -43.84 8.11 1.80
N VAL A 165 -42.82 7.39 1.34
CA VAL A 165 -41.79 7.86 0.41
C VAL A 165 -41.83 7.01 -0.86
N LEU A 166 -41.93 7.67 -2.01
CA LEU A 166 -41.83 7.04 -3.33
C LEU A 166 -40.44 7.35 -3.90
N LEU A 167 -39.58 6.33 -3.96
CA LEU A 167 -38.25 6.43 -4.55
C LEU A 167 -38.34 6.30 -6.06
N CYS A 168 -38.15 7.41 -6.78
CA CYS A 168 -38.08 7.42 -8.25
C CYS A 168 -36.70 7.86 -8.73
N ASP A 169 -36.50 7.75 -10.04
CA ASP A 169 -35.31 8.25 -10.75
C ASP A 169 -34.01 7.84 -10.05
N GLU A 170 -33.15 8.79 -9.67
CA GLU A 170 -31.84 8.52 -9.10
C GLU A 170 -31.92 7.87 -7.71
N SER A 171 -33.01 8.10 -6.96
CA SER A 171 -33.15 7.67 -5.55
C SER A 171 -33.51 6.19 -5.37
N GLN A 172 -33.85 5.47 -6.45
CA GLN A 172 -34.26 4.06 -6.39
C GLN A 172 -33.30 3.11 -5.66
N PRO A 173 -31.95 3.25 -5.79
CA PRO A 173 -31.01 2.37 -5.10
C PRO A 173 -31.15 2.40 -3.56
N LEU A 174 -31.72 3.45 -2.96
CA LEU A 174 -32.03 3.47 -1.52
C LEU A 174 -33.02 2.37 -1.12
N GLY A 175 -33.84 1.90 -2.05
CA GLY A 175 -34.80 0.82 -1.83
C GLY A 175 -34.16 -0.55 -1.54
N GLU A 176 -32.84 -0.68 -1.72
CA GLU A 176 -32.08 -1.90 -1.41
C GLU A 176 -31.14 -1.71 -0.20
N VAL A 177 -31.13 -0.51 0.42
CA VAL A 177 -30.24 -0.18 1.53
C VAL A 177 -30.93 -0.47 2.87
N ASP A 178 -30.58 -1.59 3.50
CA ASP A 178 -31.16 -2.00 4.79
C ASP A 178 -31.12 -0.92 5.88
N GLY A 179 -30.00 -0.18 5.97
CA GLY A 179 -29.81 0.87 6.98
C GLY A 179 -30.74 2.07 6.78
N PHE A 180 -31.20 2.32 5.55
CA PHE A 180 -32.19 3.34 5.23
C PHE A 180 -33.61 2.82 5.53
N LEU A 181 -33.94 1.62 5.06
CA LEU A 181 -35.26 1.02 5.24
C LEU A 181 -35.61 0.79 6.72
N SER A 182 -34.69 0.24 7.49
CA SER A 182 -34.88 0.00 8.92
C SER A 182 -35.18 1.30 9.69
N ARG A 183 -34.48 2.39 9.33
CA ARG A 183 -34.72 3.73 9.88
C ARG A 183 -36.05 4.33 9.42
N ALA A 184 -36.40 4.19 8.14
CA ALA A 184 -37.69 4.62 7.63
C ALA A 184 -38.85 3.95 8.40
N ILE A 185 -38.79 2.62 8.56
CA ILE A 185 -39.76 1.84 9.34
C ILE A 185 -39.83 2.33 10.79
N SER A 186 -38.68 2.56 11.45
CA SER A 186 -38.64 3.07 12.83
C SER A 186 -39.26 4.47 13.00
N ARG A 187 -39.31 5.26 11.92
CA ARG A 187 -39.92 6.59 11.86
C ARG A 187 -41.38 6.54 11.38
N GLY A 188 -41.94 5.35 11.15
CA GLY A 188 -43.31 5.17 10.63
C GLY A 188 -43.46 5.53 9.15
N VAL A 189 -42.37 5.45 8.38
CA VAL A 189 -42.32 5.80 6.96
C VAL A 189 -42.24 4.55 6.10
N ASN A 190 -43.25 4.32 5.26
CA ASN A 190 -43.24 3.25 4.26
C ASN A 190 -42.53 3.72 2.99
N VAL A 191 -41.65 2.87 2.45
CA VAL A 191 -40.85 3.19 1.26
C VAL A 191 -41.28 2.31 0.10
N PHE A 192 -41.57 2.90 -1.05
CA PHE A 192 -41.89 2.15 -2.27
C PHE A 192 -40.97 2.55 -3.43
N ARG A 193 -40.74 1.61 -4.34
CA ARG A 193 -40.05 1.83 -5.62
C ARG A 193 -40.89 1.32 -6.79
N PRO A 194 -40.78 1.92 -7.99
CA PRO A 194 -41.51 1.44 -9.16
C PRO A 194 -40.91 0.12 -9.71
N LEU A 195 -41.75 -0.73 -10.29
CA LEU A 195 -41.35 -1.93 -11.07
C LEU A 195 -40.78 -1.53 -12.43
N LYS A 196 -41.37 -0.51 -13.05
CA LYS A 196 -40.88 0.10 -14.30
C LYS A 196 -41.12 1.61 -14.25
N ASN A 197 -40.17 2.37 -14.79
CA ASN A 197 -40.20 3.84 -14.74
C ASN A 197 -41.21 4.48 -15.72
N ASP A 198 -41.76 3.69 -16.64
CA ASP A 198 -42.66 4.14 -17.71
C ASP A 198 -44.15 4.04 -17.35
N THR A 199 -44.48 3.44 -16.20
CA THR A 199 -45.85 3.12 -15.78
C THR A 199 -46.13 3.60 -14.35
N PRO A 200 -46.14 4.92 -14.10
CA PRO A 200 -46.18 5.50 -12.73
C PRO A 200 -47.43 5.14 -11.91
N ALA A 201 -48.53 4.77 -12.56
CA ALA A 201 -49.78 4.38 -11.90
C ALA A 201 -49.83 2.90 -11.50
N LEU A 202 -48.97 2.04 -12.07
CA LEU A 202 -49.06 0.58 -11.96
C LEU A 202 -47.72 -0.04 -11.58
N GLY A 203 -47.70 -0.82 -10.49
CA GLY A 203 -46.55 -1.65 -10.14
C GLY A 203 -45.54 -0.94 -9.24
N TRP A 204 -45.89 -0.82 -7.96
CA TRP A 204 -44.99 -0.38 -6.90
C TRP A 204 -44.65 -1.55 -5.99
N VAL A 205 -43.41 -1.60 -5.52
CA VAL A 205 -42.94 -2.62 -4.58
C VAL A 205 -42.63 -1.94 -3.26
N LEU A 206 -43.21 -2.45 -2.18
CA LEU A 206 -42.86 -2.05 -0.83
C LEU A 206 -41.44 -2.54 -0.53
N CYS A 207 -40.53 -1.61 -0.24
CA CYS A 207 -39.17 -1.93 0.16
C CYS A 207 -39.18 -2.29 1.65
N THR A 208 -38.83 -3.54 1.96
CA THR A 208 -38.79 -4.05 3.35
C THR A 208 -37.39 -4.51 3.72
N THR A 209 -37.11 -4.58 5.02
CA THR A 209 -35.88 -5.17 5.55
C THR A 209 -36.20 -5.92 6.83
N GLU A 210 -35.49 -7.02 7.06
CA GLU A 210 -35.55 -7.77 8.32
C GLU A 210 -34.62 -7.19 9.39
N LYS A 211 -33.74 -6.26 9.02
CA LYS A 211 -32.79 -5.64 9.97
C LYS A 211 -33.51 -4.62 10.84
N ALA A 212 -33.29 -4.72 12.15
CA ALA A 212 -33.75 -3.72 13.11
C ALA A 212 -32.98 -2.40 12.92
N ALA A 213 -33.65 -1.28 13.19
CA ALA A 213 -33.00 0.02 13.25
C ALA A 213 -31.94 0.03 14.37
N PRO A 214 -30.81 0.73 14.17
CA PRO A 214 -29.79 0.84 15.21
C PRO A 214 -30.36 1.52 16.45
N ALA A 215 -29.90 1.10 17.63
CA ALA A 215 -30.39 1.61 18.91
C ALA A 215 -30.11 3.11 19.11
N VAL A 216 -29.09 3.65 18.43
CA VAL A 216 -28.73 5.07 18.49
C VAL A 216 -28.62 5.62 17.06
N ASP A 217 -29.44 6.62 16.72
CA ASP A 217 -29.46 7.22 15.39
C ASP A 217 -28.46 8.38 15.27
N LYS A 218 -27.16 8.06 15.15
CA LYS A 218 -26.08 9.05 15.00
C LYS A 218 -25.71 9.28 13.54
N TRP A 219 -25.57 10.55 13.18
CA TRP A 219 -25.21 11.01 11.84
C TRP A 219 -24.03 11.98 11.89
N ARG A 220 -23.10 11.85 10.93
CA ARG A 220 -21.92 12.70 10.79
C ARG A 220 -21.89 13.34 9.41
N ALA A 221 -21.67 14.65 9.37
CA ALA A 221 -21.54 15.41 8.13
C ALA A 221 -20.13 15.27 7.55
N CYS A 222 -20.02 15.03 6.24
CA CYS A 222 -18.75 14.99 5.55
C CYS A 222 -18.15 16.39 5.43
N PRO A 223 -16.87 16.60 5.82
CA PRO A 223 -16.23 17.91 5.72
C PRO A 223 -15.93 18.32 4.26
N HIS A 224 -16.00 17.38 3.31
CA HIS A 224 -15.70 17.64 1.90
C HIS A 224 -16.95 17.93 1.06
N CYS A 225 -17.99 17.09 1.15
CA CYS A 225 -19.21 17.25 0.35
C CYS A 225 -20.42 17.77 1.15
N GLY A 226 -20.34 17.87 2.48
CA GLY A 226 -21.43 18.35 3.35
C GLY A 226 -22.56 17.35 3.60
N LEU A 227 -22.64 16.24 2.86
CA LEU A 227 -23.65 15.21 3.07
C LEU A 227 -23.47 14.49 4.40
N LYS A 228 -24.57 14.01 4.98
CA LYS A 228 -24.58 13.31 6.26
C LYS A 228 -24.70 11.81 6.08
N PHE A 229 -23.94 11.07 6.85
CA PHE A 229 -23.89 9.60 6.82
C PHE A 229 -24.05 9.04 8.23
N ALA A 230 -24.68 7.87 8.30
CA ALA A 230 -24.83 7.14 9.54
C ALA A 230 -23.46 6.63 10.03
N GLU A 231 -23.23 6.58 11.34
CA GLU A 231 -21.95 6.11 11.88
C GLU A 231 -21.63 4.66 11.47
N GLU A 232 -22.62 3.76 11.39
CA GLU A 232 -22.36 2.37 10.96
C GLU A 232 -21.94 2.30 9.50
N SER A 233 -22.48 3.19 8.66
CA SER A 233 -22.09 3.29 7.26
C SER A 233 -20.67 3.80 7.11
N LEU A 234 -20.26 4.77 7.94
CA LEU A 234 -18.89 5.26 7.93
C LEU A 234 -17.93 4.20 8.46
N ALA A 235 -18.28 3.49 9.54
CA ALA A 235 -17.45 2.40 10.04
C ALA A 235 -17.25 1.30 8.98
N ALA A 236 -18.30 0.92 8.24
CA ALA A 236 -18.21 -0.07 7.16
C ALA A 236 -17.36 0.40 5.96
N SER A 237 -17.24 1.71 5.74
CA SER A 237 -16.40 2.30 4.70
C SER A 237 -15.05 2.80 5.23
N HIS A 238 -14.61 2.32 6.40
CA HIS A 238 -13.37 2.76 7.06
C HIS A 238 -13.26 4.29 7.20
N TYR A 239 -14.39 4.94 7.48
CA TYR A 239 -14.52 6.40 7.60
C TYR A 239 -14.07 7.14 6.34
N VAL A 240 -14.21 6.52 5.17
CA VAL A 240 -14.10 7.15 3.86
C VAL A 240 -15.51 7.48 3.37
N CYS A 241 -15.70 8.71 2.87
CA CYS A 241 -17.00 9.14 2.38
C CYS A 241 -17.44 8.30 1.19
N PRO A 242 -18.60 7.59 1.25
CA PRO A 242 -19.04 6.72 0.16
C PRO A 242 -19.45 7.49 -1.09
N THR A 243 -19.65 8.81 -0.98
CA THR A 243 -20.00 9.68 -2.11
C THR A 243 -18.79 10.33 -2.77
N CYS A 244 -17.89 10.95 -1.99
CA CYS A 244 -16.81 11.77 -2.56
C CYS A 244 -15.41 11.20 -2.34
N GLY A 245 -15.27 10.06 -1.66
CA GLY A 245 -13.97 9.48 -1.30
C GLY A 245 -13.18 10.28 -0.25
N GLY A 246 -13.73 11.39 0.25
CA GLY A 246 -13.08 12.21 1.27
C GLY A 246 -12.91 11.49 2.61
N TYR A 247 -11.76 11.67 3.23
CA TYR A 247 -11.37 10.96 4.46
C TYR A 247 -11.87 11.72 5.68
N PHE A 248 -12.63 11.07 6.55
CA PHE A 248 -13.01 11.65 7.83
C PHE A 248 -11.86 11.49 8.83
N ARG A 249 -11.69 12.47 9.72
CA ARG A 249 -10.86 12.27 10.91
C ARG A 249 -11.52 11.24 11.81
N MET A 250 -10.72 10.29 12.25
CA MET A 250 -11.14 9.24 13.17
C MET A 250 -10.67 9.59 14.57
N THR A 251 -11.52 9.31 15.55
CA THR A 251 -11.11 9.25 16.95
C THR A 251 -10.23 8.02 17.18
N SER A 252 -9.53 8.01 18.31
CA SER A 252 -8.70 6.89 18.72
C SER A 252 -9.51 5.59 18.91
N ASP A 253 -10.73 5.66 19.44
CA ASP A 253 -11.63 4.49 19.56
C ASP A 253 -12.00 3.92 18.19
N GLU A 254 -12.38 4.78 17.24
CA GLU A 254 -12.72 4.38 15.88
C GLU A 254 -11.51 3.73 15.20
N ARG A 255 -10.30 4.27 15.40
CA ARG A 255 -9.07 3.70 14.85
C ARG A 255 -8.73 2.34 15.43
N ILE A 256 -8.86 2.19 16.74
CA ILE A 256 -8.61 0.93 17.44
C ILE A 256 -9.61 -0.13 16.96
N ALA A 257 -10.89 0.21 16.87
CA ALA A 257 -11.94 -0.71 16.43
C ALA A 257 -11.83 -1.12 14.95
N ASP A 258 -11.34 -0.21 14.10
CA ASP A 258 -11.18 -0.44 12.65
C ASP A 258 -10.00 -1.35 12.30
N LEU A 259 -8.90 -1.26 13.06
CA LEU A 259 -7.64 -1.94 12.72
C LEU A 259 -7.30 -3.14 13.60
N LEU A 260 -7.50 -3.03 14.91
CA LEU A 260 -7.11 -4.07 15.85
C LEU A 260 -8.14 -5.18 15.88
N ASP A 261 -7.68 -6.39 16.21
CA ASP A 261 -8.57 -7.52 16.41
C ASP A 261 -9.52 -7.23 17.58
N SER A 262 -10.79 -7.61 17.42
CA SER A 262 -11.84 -7.28 18.37
C SER A 262 -11.48 -7.73 19.80
N GLY A 263 -11.58 -6.80 20.75
CA GLY A 263 -11.27 -7.06 22.16
C GLY A 263 -9.78 -7.24 22.49
N SER A 264 -8.86 -7.01 21.54
CA SER A 264 -7.42 -7.23 21.76
C SER A 264 -6.66 -6.04 22.36
N PHE A 265 -7.25 -4.83 22.34
CA PHE A 265 -6.56 -3.63 22.80
C PHE A 265 -6.53 -3.54 24.34
N GLU A 266 -5.32 -3.56 24.88
CA GLU A 266 -5.00 -3.33 26.27
C GLU A 266 -4.31 -1.97 26.39
N GLU A 267 -5.00 -0.98 26.95
CA GLU A 267 -4.45 0.36 27.13
C GLU A 267 -3.41 0.39 28.27
N TRP A 268 -2.29 1.06 28.01
CA TRP A 268 -1.19 1.27 28.95
C TRP A 268 -1.03 2.74 29.29
N ASP A 269 -0.66 3.00 30.54
CA ASP A 269 -0.44 4.36 31.06
C ASP A 269 -1.63 5.29 30.73
N ALA A 270 -2.87 4.76 30.85
CA ALA A 270 -4.09 5.49 30.50
C ALA A 270 -4.11 6.86 31.19
N HIS A 271 -3.83 6.84 32.50
CA HIS A 271 -3.72 8.02 33.36
C HIS A 271 -2.26 8.39 33.57
N MET A 272 -1.94 9.65 33.31
CA MET A 272 -0.60 10.18 33.52
C MET A 272 -0.66 11.54 34.23
N PRO A 273 0.23 11.81 35.21
CA PRO A 273 0.35 13.14 35.77
C PRO A 273 0.73 14.12 34.67
N GLU A 274 -0.10 15.14 34.47
CA GLU A 274 0.21 16.22 33.56
C GLU A 274 0.88 17.36 34.31
N PRO A 275 2.15 17.67 34.00
CA PRO A 275 2.77 18.87 34.51
C PRO A 275 2.24 20.09 33.75
N ASP A 276 2.01 21.19 34.46
CA ASP A 276 1.93 22.53 33.89
C ASP A 276 3.26 23.26 34.17
N PRO A 277 4.32 22.97 33.40
CA PRO A 277 5.67 23.44 33.71
C PRO A 277 5.81 24.96 33.61
N LEU A 278 4.86 25.65 32.98
CA LEU A 278 4.88 27.10 32.78
C LEU A 278 3.83 27.84 33.62
N GLU A 279 3.00 27.13 34.38
CA GLU A 279 1.82 27.69 35.07
C GLU A 279 0.97 28.53 34.09
N PHE A 280 0.70 27.97 32.91
CA PHE A 280 0.10 28.73 31.82
C PHE A 280 -1.36 29.12 32.15
N PRO A 281 -1.74 30.42 32.06
CA PRO A 281 -3.06 30.87 32.49
C PRO A 281 -4.22 30.13 31.78
N GLY A 282 -5.13 29.54 32.57
CA GLY A 282 -6.31 28.85 32.06
C GLY A 282 -6.04 27.47 31.44
N TYR A 283 -4.80 26.96 31.51
CA TYR A 283 -4.43 25.71 30.86
C TYR A 283 -5.06 24.49 31.53
N THR A 284 -5.01 24.43 32.87
CA THR A 284 -5.57 23.31 33.64
C THR A 284 -7.09 23.17 33.47
N GLU A 285 -7.82 24.29 33.44
CA GLU A 285 -9.26 24.32 33.22
C GLU A 285 -9.60 23.88 31.79
N LYS A 286 -8.79 24.29 30.81
CA LYS A 286 -8.96 23.87 29.41
C LYS A 286 -8.74 22.36 29.25
N LEU A 287 -7.73 21.80 29.92
CA LEU A 287 -7.48 20.36 29.92
C LEU A 287 -8.64 19.60 30.58
N ALA A 288 -9.12 20.07 31.74
CA ALA A 288 -10.28 19.47 32.41
C ALA A 288 -11.54 19.46 31.52
N ALA A 289 -11.85 20.59 30.87
CA ALA A 289 -12.99 20.68 29.95
C ALA A 289 -12.83 19.76 28.72
N LEU A 290 -11.62 19.56 28.22
CA LEU A 290 -11.36 18.62 27.13
C LEU A 290 -11.57 17.17 27.57
N ARG A 291 -11.07 16.79 28.76
CA ARG A 291 -11.27 15.44 29.32
C ARG A 291 -12.74 15.11 29.52
N GLU A 292 -13.51 16.05 30.04
CA GLU A 292 -14.96 15.87 30.21
C GLU A 292 -15.66 15.69 28.85
N LYS A 293 -15.22 16.44 27.83
CA LYS A 293 -15.81 16.37 26.49
C LYS A 293 -15.42 15.11 25.72
N THR A 294 -14.17 14.68 25.79
CA THR A 294 -13.65 13.57 24.97
C THR A 294 -13.69 12.24 25.70
N GLY A 295 -13.77 12.23 27.04
CA GLY A 295 -13.59 11.03 27.85
C GLY A 295 -12.15 10.50 27.87
N LEU A 296 -11.18 11.29 27.38
CA LEU A 296 -9.78 10.89 27.24
C LEU A 296 -8.89 11.79 28.09
N ASP A 297 -7.87 11.20 28.70
CA ASP A 297 -6.96 11.94 29.57
C ASP A 297 -6.02 12.90 28.84
N GLU A 298 -5.62 12.53 27.61
CA GLU A 298 -4.59 13.22 26.84
C GLU A 298 -4.70 12.90 25.32
N GLY A 299 -4.03 13.68 24.48
CA GLY A 299 -3.99 13.58 23.02
C GLY A 299 -3.25 12.39 22.41
N ILE A 300 -3.02 11.32 23.19
CA ILE A 300 -2.50 10.04 22.70
C ILE A 300 -2.97 8.89 23.57
N ARG A 301 -3.35 7.79 22.92
CA ARG A 301 -3.58 6.49 23.56
C ARG A 301 -2.49 5.52 23.14
N THR A 302 -2.02 4.74 24.10
CA THR A 302 -0.89 3.83 23.95
C THR A 302 -1.24 2.50 24.61
N GLY A 303 -0.85 1.38 24.04
CA GLY A 303 -1.18 0.07 24.58
C GLY A 303 -0.58 -1.07 23.77
N ALA A 304 -1.06 -2.28 23.99
CA ALA A 304 -0.83 -3.40 23.08
C ALA A 304 -2.15 -3.83 22.43
N GLY A 305 -2.08 -4.29 21.19
CA GLY A 305 -3.20 -4.86 20.46
C GLY A 305 -2.73 -6.01 19.58
N ARG A 306 -3.66 -6.61 18.84
CA ARG A 306 -3.33 -7.57 17.79
C ARG A 306 -3.80 -7.06 16.44
N ILE A 307 -2.97 -7.23 15.42
CA ILE A 307 -3.35 -7.01 14.02
C ILE A 307 -3.21 -8.35 13.32
N ALA A 308 -4.34 -8.92 12.90
CA ALA A 308 -4.40 -10.24 12.27
C ALA A 308 -3.72 -11.31 13.15
N GLY A 309 -3.90 -11.28 14.47
CA GLY A 309 -3.31 -12.21 15.43
C GLY A 309 -1.91 -11.83 15.94
N ILE A 310 -1.18 -10.95 15.25
CA ILE A 310 0.18 -10.55 15.65
C ILE A 310 0.12 -9.46 16.73
N ARG A 311 0.66 -9.75 17.92
CA ARG A 311 0.71 -8.80 19.05
C ARG A 311 1.69 -7.66 18.73
N THR A 312 1.23 -6.42 18.89
CA THR A 312 1.97 -5.20 18.56
C THR A 312 1.74 -4.13 19.61
N ALA A 313 2.77 -3.34 19.91
CA ALA A 313 2.63 -2.12 20.67
C ALA A 313 2.01 -1.05 19.75
N PHE A 314 0.96 -0.40 20.23
CA PHE A 314 0.10 0.43 19.41
C PHE A 314 -0.05 1.82 20.02
N ALA A 315 0.17 2.86 19.22
CA ALA A 315 -0.09 4.25 19.58
C ALA A 315 -1.09 4.89 18.61
N VAL A 316 -2.03 5.66 19.12
CA VAL A 316 -2.92 6.50 18.31
C VAL A 316 -3.01 7.89 18.91
N MET A 317 -2.58 8.89 18.15
CA MET A 317 -2.75 10.28 18.52
C MET A 317 -4.20 10.73 18.29
N GLU A 318 -4.71 11.56 19.21
CA GLU A 318 -6.09 11.98 19.24
C GLU A 318 -6.23 13.45 18.79
N SER A 319 -6.73 13.65 17.57
CA SER A 319 -6.91 14.99 17.00
C SER A 319 -8.01 15.81 17.71
N THR A 320 -8.96 15.15 18.40
CA THR A 320 -10.00 15.87 19.15
C THR A 320 -9.50 16.49 20.46
N PHE A 321 -8.31 16.11 20.93
CA PHE A 321 -7.68 16.64 22.14
C PHE A 321 -6.49 17.55 21.78
N LEU A 322 -6.71 18.87 21.79
CA LEU A 322 -5.70 19.87 21.39
C LEU A 322 -5.01 19.57 20.05
N MET A 323 -5.74 19.02 19.06
CA MET A 323 -5.19 18.59 17.76
C MET A 323 -4.01 17.62 17.90
N GLY A 324 -4.00 16.75 18.91
CA GLY A 324 -2.89 15.84 19.19
C GLY A 324 -1.56 16.55 19.40
N SER A 325 -1.58 17.81 19.85
CA SER A 325 -0.34 18.56 20.11
C SER A 325 0.50 17.83 21.15
N MET A 326 1.80 17.68 20.88
CA MET A 326 2.70 16.93 21.74
C MET A 326 3.07 17.74 22.99
N GLY A 327 2.44 17.45 24.12
CA GLY A 327 2.89 17.88 25.46
C GLY A 327 3.82 16.87 26.12
N THR A 328 4.18 17.12 27.37
CA THR A 328 5.05 16.29 28.21
C THR A 328 4.43 14.91 28.43
N ALA A 329 3.13 14.84 28.67
CA ALA A 329 2.42 13.57 28.85
C ALA A 329 2.37 12.76 27.55
N VAL A 330 2.06 13.39 26.40
CA VAL A 330 2.12 12.71 25.09
C VAL A 330 3.51 12.10 24.83
N GLY A 331 4.56 12.88 25.07
CA GLY A 331 5.94 12.42 24.91
C GLY A 331 6.34 11.29 25.86
N GLU A 332 5.94 11.37 27.14
CA GLU A 332 6.20 10.31 28.12
C GLU A 332 5.42 9.03 27.79
N LYS A 333 4.13 9.11 27.41
CA LYS A 333 3.33 7.93 26.99
C LYS A 333 3.99 7.23 25.80
N MET A 334 4.38 7.98 24.76
CA MET A 334 5.07 7.41 23.60
C MET A 334 6.43 6.79 24.00
N ALA A 335 7.22 7.47 24.83
CA ALA A 335 8.51 6.95 25.28
C ALA A 335 8.39 5.72 26.19
N ARG A 336 7.32 5.60 27.00
CA ARG A 336 7.02 4.40 27.80
C ARG A 336 6.58 3.25 26.93
N LEU A 337 5.68 3.50 25.98
CA LEU A 337 5.24 2.50 25.00
C LEU A 337 6.44 1.88 24.30
N VAL A 338 7.32 2.70 23.72
CA VAL A 338 8.48 2.21 22.95
C VAL A 338 9.47 1.44 23.84
N ARG A 339 9.74 1.92 25.06
CA ARG A 339 10.61 1.19 26.01
C ARG A 339 10.02 -0.16 26.40
N ARG A 340 8.73 -0.20 26.76
CA ARG A 340 8.03 -1.42 27.10
C ARG A 340 7.96 -2.38 25.91
N ALA A 341 7.74 -1.87 24.70
CA ALA A 341 7.79 -2.68 23.48
C ALA A 341 9.17 -3.29 23.27
N ALA A 342 10.25 -2.54 23.51
CA ALA A 342 11.61 -3.05 23.44
C ALA A 342 11.89 -4.14 24.50
N ASP A 343 11.34 -4.00 25.71
CA ASP A 343 11.48 -4.97 26.79
C ASP A 343 10.63 -6.24 26.57
N GLU A 344 9.40 -6.10 26.05
CA GLU A 344 8.50 -7.22 25.73
C GLU A 344 8.78 -7.85 24.35
N GLY A 345 9.69 -7.27 23.55
CA GLY A 345 9.99 -7.77 22.21
C GLY A 345 8.85 -7.57 21.21
N LEU A 346 8.12 -6.45 21.29
CA LEU A 346 6.98 -6.16 20.43
C LEU A 346 7.37 -5.17 19.30
N PRO A 347 6.84 -5.38 18.08
CA PRO A 347 6.87 -4.33 17.06
C PRO A 347 6.03 -3.13 17.51
N VAL A 348 6.34 -1.93 17.02
CA VAL A 348 5.59 -0.70 17.35
C VAL A 348 4.90 -0.17 16.09
N VAL A 349 3.59 0.09 16.18
CA VAL A 349 2.81 0.80 15.15
C VAL A 349 2.23 2.07 15.77
N ALA A 350 2.51 3.23 15.19
CA ALA A 350 2.02 4.51 15.68
C ALA A 350 1.26 5.30 14.62
N PHE A 351 0.02 5.67 14.94
CA PHE A 351 -0.81 6.58 14.16
C PHE A 351 -0.58 8.00 14.63
N THR A 352 0.02 8.83 13.77
CA THR A 352 0.35 10.21 14.12
C THR A 352 -0.68 11.18 13.56
N ALA A 353 -1.15 12.08 14.41
CA ALA A 353 -2.03 13.20 14.10
C ALA A 353 -1.65 14.33 15.06
N SER A 354 -1.04 15.39 14.56
CA SER A 354 -0.60 16.50 15.40
C SER A 354 -0.57 17.85 14.70
N GLY A 355 -1.08 18.87 15.40
CA GLY A 355 -0.85 20.28 15.10
C GLY A 355 0.55 20.80 15.45
N GLY A 356 1.41 19.97 16.07
CA GLY A 356 2.79 20.31 16.44
C GLY A 356 3.07 20.24 17.94
N ALA A 357 4.08 20.98 18.38
CA ALA A 357 4.47 21.07 19.78
C ALA A 357 3.40 21.82 20.60
N ARG A 358 3.18 21.39 21.85
CA ARG A 358 2.24 22.05 22.77
C ARG A 358 2.87 23.32 23.36
N MET A 359 2.51 24.45 22.79
CA MET A 359 3.06 25.76 23.17
C MET A 359 2.85 26.12 24.64
N GLN A 360 1.76 25.65 25.26
CA GLN A 360 1.44 25.86 26.68
C GLN A 360 2.52 25.28 27.61
N GLU A 361 3.32 24.33 27.14
CA GLU A 361 4.38 23.69 27.92
C GLU A 361 5.80 24.09 27.46
N GLY A 362 5.90 24.95 26.44
CA GLY A 362 7.15 25.52 25.94
C GLY A 362 8.27 24.50 25.68
N LEU A 363 9.43 24.71 26.30
CA LEU A 363 10.60 23.86 26.10
C LEU A 363 10.39 22.42 26.58
N ALA A 364 9.53 22.18 27.58
CA ALA A 364 9.25 20.82 28.07
C ALA A 364 8.59 19.96 26.97
N SER A 365 7.70 20.57 26.18
CA SER A 365 7.12 19.96 24.98
C SER A 365 8.18 19.67 23.91
N LEU A 366 9.09 20.63 23.65
CA LEU A 366 10.18 20.44 22.68
C LEU A 366 11.09 19.26 23.05
N MET A 367 11.44 19.12 24.34
CA MET A 367 12.31 18.04 24.82
C MET A 367 11.72 16.64 24.63
N GLN A 368 10.40 16.52 24.46
CA GLN A 368 9.78 15.23 24.18
C GLN A 368 10.20 14.66 22.82
N MET A 369 10.54 15.50 21.84
CA MET A 369 11.07 15.04 20.55
C MET A 369 12.33 14.19 20.72
N ALA A 370 13.30 14.72 21.46
CA ALA A 370 14.56 14.03 21.74
C ALA A 370 14.32 12.76 22.58
N LYS A 371 13.46 12.85 23.59
CA LYS A 371 13.13 11.73 24.48
C LYS A 371 12.55 10.52 23.74
N VAL A 372 11.56 10.74 22.87
CA VAL A 372 10.98 9.67 22.06
C VAL A 372 12.01 9.12 21.07
N SER A 373 12.83 9.98 20.46
CA SER A 373 13.92 9.56 19.57
C SER A 373 14.92 8.63 20.29
N CYS A 374 15.29 8.94 21.54
CA CYS A 374 16.15 8.07 22.35
C CYS A 374 15.49 6.72 22.65
N ALA A 375 14.17 6.69 22.88
CA ALA A 375 13.44 5.43 23.07
C ALA A 375 13.43 4.59 21.78
N LEU A 376 13.20 5.21 20.61
CA LEU A 376 13.21 4.54 19.32
C LEU A 376 14.60 3.99 18.97
N SER A 377 15.68 4.69 19.33
CA SER A 377 17.05 4.17 19.19
C SER A 377 17.23 2.85 19.93
N ARG A 378 16.72 2.74 21.16
CA ARG A 378 16.77 1.49 21.95
C ARG A 378 15.91 0.37 21.34
N LEU A 379 14.78 0.71 20.73
CA LEU A 379 13.96 -0.26 19.99
C LEU A 379 14.74 -0.80 18.77
N ALA A 380 15.44 0.09 18.05
CA ALA A 380 16.26 -0.29 16.90
C ALA A 380 17.45 -1.19 17.28
N GLU A 381 18.10 -0.95 18.42
CA GLU A 381 19.15 -1.81 18.99
C GLU A 381 18.65 -3.23 19.30
N ARG A 382 17.34 -3.40 19.53
CA ARG A 382 16.70 -4.71 19.72
C ARG A 382 16.27 -5.38 18.41
N GLY A 383 16.48 -4.74 17.26
CA GLY A 383 16.04 -5.25 15.95
C GLY A 383 14.52 -5.32 15.80
N LEU A 384 13.76 -4.49 16.53
CA LEU A 384 12.30 -4.45 16.46
C LEU A 384 11.82 -3.34 15.52
N PRO A 385 10.77 -3.59 14.71
CA PRO A 385 10.33 -2.60 13.73
C PRO A 385 9.47 -1.52 14.37
N TYR A 386 9.64 -0.30 13.87
CA TYR A 386 8.76 0.83 14.13
C TYR A 386 8.09 1.28 12.83
N ILE A 387 6.77 1.12 12.75
CA ILE A 387 5.95 1.53 11.61
C ILE A 387 5.16 2.79 12.00
N SER A 388 5.43 3.89 11.30
CA SER A 388 4.71 5.15 11.46
C SER A 388 3.60 5.22 10.41
N VAL A 389 2.37 5.52 10.84
CA VAL A 389 1.22 5.77 9.96
C VAL A 389 0.75 7.20 10.13
N ILE A 390 1.05 8.03 9.14
CA ILE A 390 0.80 9.46 9.18
C ILE A 390 -0.63 9.76 8.73
N THR A 391 -1.37 10.50 9.57
CA THR A 391 -2.77 10.87 9.33
C THR A 391 -2.97 12.39 9.33
N ASP A 392 -4.14 12.84 8.87
CA ASP A 392 -4.43 14.27 8.74
C ASP A 392 -4.80 14.97 10.06
N PRO A 393 -4.13 16.07 10.42
CA PRO A 393 -2.84 16.57 9.93
C PRO A 393 -1.70 16.06 10.82
N THR A 394 -0.48 15.96 10.30
CA THR A 394 0.73 15.76 11.09
C THR A 394 1.75 16.83 10.74
N THR A 395 2.05 17.70 11.69
CA THR A 395 2.94 18.85 11.50
C THR A 395 3.88 19.11 12.67
N GLY A 396 4.85 20.01 12.50
CA GLY A 396 5.67 20.55 13.59
C GLY A 396 6.59 19.52 14.23
N GLY A 397 6.72 19.59 15.56
CA GLY A 397 7.64 18.75 16.32
C GLY A 397 7.42 17.25 16.16
N VAL A 398 6.19 16.80 15.88
CA VAL A 398 5.88 15.39 15.62
C VAL A 398 6.45 14.94 14.28
N THR A 399 6.28 15.74 13.20
CA THR A 399 6.94 15.46 11.91
C THR A 399 8.46 15.51 12.01
N ALA A 400 9.01 16.41 12.81
CA ALA A 400 10.44 16.53 13.03
C ALA A 400 11.00 15.53 14.06
N SER A 401 10.24 14.50 14.43
CA SER A 401 10.66 13.44 15.34
C SER A 401 10.01 12.10 14.95
N PHE A 402 9.27 11.48 15.86
CA PHE A 402 8.85 10.08 15.76
C PHE A 402 7.94 9.78 14.56
N ALA A 403 7.24 10.75 13.97
CA ALA A 403 6.45 10.47 12.76
C ALA A 403 7.33 10.13 11.54
N MET A 404 8.55 10.68 11.46
CA MET A 404 9.49 10.47 10.34
C MET A 404 10.68 9.57 10.69
N GLN A 405 10.69 9.00 11.90
CA GLN A 405 11.72 8.07 12.37
C GLN A 405 11.32 6.60 12.25
N GLY A 406 10.21 6.32 11.56
CA GLY A 406 9.78 4.96 11.24
C GLY A 406 10.83 4.21 10.43
N ASP A 407 10.97 2.91 10.66
CA ASP A 407 11.62 2.02 9.70
C ASP A 407 10.81 1.99 8.40
N ILE A 408 9.48 1.99 8.52
CA ILE A 408 8.52 2.18 7.43
C ILE A 408 7.57 3.33 7.79
N ILE A 409 7.36 4.25 6.85
CA ILE A 409 6.51 5.43 6.99
C ILE A 409 5.37 5.34 5.97
N LEU A 410 4.19 4.97 6.44
CA LEU A 410 2.96 4.96 5.66
C LEU A 410 2.21 6.27 5.87
N ALA A 411 1.39 6.67 4.90
CA ALA A 411 0.46 7.78 5.06
C ALA A 411 -0.92 7.42 4.51
N GLU A 412 -1.96 7.99 5.12
CA GLU A 412 -3.29 7.97 4.51
C GLU A 412 -3.37 8.93 3.31
N PRO A 413 -4.18 8.63 2.28
CA PRO A 413 -4.41 9.53 1.16
C PRO A 413 -4.79 10.93 1.63
N HIS A 414 -4.25 11.93 0.95
CA HIS A 414 -4.51 13.35 1.19
C HIS A 414 -4.14 13.87 2.59
N ALA A 415 -3.46 13.09 3.43
CA ALA A 415 -3.04 13.55 4.75
C ALA A 415 -2.12 14.77 4.62
N LEU A 416 -2.32 15.80 5.45
CA LEU A 416 -1.42 16.94 5.52
C LEU A 416 -0.17 16.58 6.32
N ILE A 417 0.99 16.60 5.67
CA ILE A 417 2.31 16.28 6.22
C ILE A 417 3.26 17.46 6.00
N GLY A 418 3.78 18.05 7.07
CA GLY A 418 4.79 19.09 6.90
C GLY A 418 5.35 19.72 8.16
N PHE A 419 6.57 20.23 8.07
CA PHE A 419 7.26 20.84 9.21
C PHE A 419 6.50 22.07 9.77
N ALA A 420 6.06 22.98 8.90
CA ALA A 420 5.24 24.13 9.26
C ALA A 420 3.90 24.07 8.54
N GLY A 421 2.82 24.51 9.18
CA GLY A 421 1.51 24.54 8.54
C GLY A 421 1.50 25.49 7.33
N GLN A 422 0.77 25.12 6.27
CA GLN A 422 0.66 25.89 5.03
C GLN A 422 0.32 27.38 5.23
N ARG A 423 -0.47 27.70 6.26
CA ARG A 423 -0.81 29.09 6.60
C ARG A 423 0.43 29.88 7.03
N VAL A 424 1.23 29.30 7.92
CA VAL A 424 2.47 29.92 8.42
C VAL A 424 3.42 30.16 7.26
N ILE A 425 3.58 29.18 6.36
CA ILE A 425 4.47 29.31 5.20
C ILE A 425 4.01 30.42 4.26
N ARG A 426 2.70 30.50 3.95
CA ARG A 426 2.14 31.58 3.13
C ARG A 426 2.36 32.95 3.77
N ASP A 427 2.15 33.04 5.08
CA ASP A 427 2.32 34.29 5.82
C ASP A 427 3.79 34.75 5.85
N THR A 428 4.75 33.82 5.86
CA THR A 428 6.20 34.09 5.85
C THR A 428 6.76 34.37 4.45
N ILE A 429 6.52 33.48 3.48
CA ILE A 429 7.14 33.54 2.14
C ILE A 429 6.38 34.49 1.20
N LYS A 430 5.11 34.81 1.52
CA LYS A 430 4.22 35.66 0.69
C LYS A 430 4.04 35.15 -0.75
N GLN A 431 4.02 33.82 -0.91
CA GLN A 431 3.78 33.15 -2.19
C GLN A 431 2.58 32.21 -2.10
N GLU A 432 1.90 31.99 -3.22
CA GLU A 432 0.92 30.91 -3.34
C GLU A 432 1.63 29.56 -3.35
N LEU A 433 1.11 28.62 -2.56
CA LEU A 433 1.68 27.28 -2.48
C LEU A 433 1.11 26.42 -3.62
N PRO A 434 1.91 25.54 -4.24
CA PRO A 434 1.44 24.63 -5.27
C PRO A 434 0.24 23.79 -4.81
N LYS A 435 -0.65 23.44 -5.75
CA LYS A 435 -1.74 22.51 -5.47
C LYS A 435 -1.16 21.17 -5.01
N GLY A 436 -1.66 20.64 -3.90
CA GLY A 436 -1.17 19.39 -3.31
C GLY A 436 0.11 19.54 -2.47
N PHE A 437 0.66 20.74 -2.29
CA PHE A 437 1.79 20.96 -1.38
C PHE A 437 1.47 20.42 0.02
N GLN A 438 2.41 19.67 0.61
CA GLN A 438 2.26 18.99 1.91
C GLN A 438 1.18 17.90 1.98
N THR A 439 0.64 17.43 0.86
CA THR A 439 -0.19 16.22 0.88
C THR A 439 0.68 14.96 0.99
N ALA A 440 0.09 13.84 1.38
CA ALA A 440 0.75 12.53 1.38
C ALA A 440 1.32 12.17 -0.01
N GLU A 441 0.60 12.49 -1.08
CA GLU A 441 1.05 12.26 -2.45
C GLU A 441 2.26 13.12 -2.81
N PHE A 442 2.28 14.37 -2.35
CA PHE A 442 3.46 15.24 -2.48
C PHE A 442 4.65 14.71 -1.69
N ALA A 443 4.42 14.23 -0.46
CA ALA A 443 5.48 13.65 0.35
C ALA A 443 6.07 12.40 -0.30
N LEU A 444 5.23 11.53 -0.88
CA LEU A 444 5.66 10.34 -1.61
C LEU A 444 6.50 10.70 -2.83
N SER A 445 6.02 11.64 -3.67
CA SER A 445 6.72 12.01 -4.91
C SER A 445 8.08 12.68 -4.67
N HIS A 446 8.29 13.25 -3.47
CA HIS A 446 9.56 13.84 -3.05
C HIS A 446 10.35 12.92 -2.10
N GLY A 447 9.97 11.63 -2.05
CA GLY A 447 10.72 10.61 -1.31
C GLY A 447 10.74 10.77 0.20
N LEU A 448 9.79 11.47 0.80
CA LEU A 448 9.74 11.73 2.24
C LEU A 448 9.08 10.61 3.05
N ILE A 449 8.24 9.79 2.39
CA ILE A 449 7.50 8.67 2.98
C ILE A 449 7.61 7.45 2.08
N ASP A 450 7.31 6.26 2.62
CA ASP A 450 7.46 5.00 1.90
C ASP A 450 6.26 4.65 1.03
N ALA A 451 5.04 4.86 1.52
CA ALA A 451 3.84 4.53 0.75
C ALA A 451 2.62 5.32 1.22
N VAL A 452 1.68 5.53 0.30
CA VAL A 452 0.33 6.02 0.59
C VAL A 452 -0.62 4.82 0.53
N VAL A 453 -1.30 4.53 1.64
CA VAL A 453 -2.12 3.32 1.80
C VAL A 453 -3.55 3.70 2.15
N SER A 454 -4.51 3.23 1.36
CA SER A 454 -5.94 3.43 1.60
C SER A 454 -6.37 2.73 2.90
N ARG A 455 -7.40 3.24 3.58
CA ARG A 455 -7.83 2.63 4.86
C ARG A 455 -8.34 1.19 4.71
N SER A 456 -8.97 0.85 3.58
CA SER A 456 -9.43 -0.52 3.31
C SER A 456 -8.28 -1.51 3.19
N ASP A 457 -7.11 -1.07 2.72
CA ASP A 457 -5.94 -1.93 2.55
C ASP A 457 -5.00 -1.89 3.77
N LEU A 458 -5.10 -0.84 4.59
CA LEU A 458 -4.17 -0.55 5.68
C LEU A 458 -4.00 -1.70 6.67
N ARG A 459 -5.11 -2.36 7.07
CA ARG A 459 -5.03 -3.52 7.97
C ARG A 459 -4.26 -4.68 7.33
N ALA A 460 -4.48 -4.94 6.04
CA ALA A 460 -3.79 -6.00 5.31
C ALA A 460 -2.31 -5.68 5.11
N THR A 461 -1.98 -4.45 4.73
CA THR A 461 -0.59 -3.97 4.61
C THR A 461 0.15 -4.07 5.94
N LEU A 462 -0.44 -3.60 7.03
CA LEU A 462 0.17 -3.70 8.36
C LEU A 462 0.36 -5.16 8.80
N ALA A 463 -0.61 -6.03 8.55
CA ALA A 463 -0.49 -7.45 8.85
C ALA A 463 0.68 -8.10 8.08
N GLN A 464 0.82 -7.79 6.79
CA GLN A 464 1.94 -8.28 5.96
C GLN A 464 3.28 -7.75 6.44
N LEU A 465 3.39 -6.46 6.74
CA LEU A 465 4.63 -5.87 7.27
C LEU A 465 5.02 -6.49 8.61
N LEU A 466 4.07 -6.61 9.55
CA LEU A 466 4.32 -7.24 10.85
C LEU A 466 4.75 -8.71 10.69
N ALA A 467 4.12 -9.42 9.76
CA ALA A 467 4.45 -10.81 9.44
C ALA A 467 5.87 -10.97 8.87
N LEU A 468 6.26 -10.12 7.92
CA LEU A 468 7.59 -10.11 7.33
C LEU A 468 8.67 -9.91 8.40
N HIS A 469 8.50 -8.92 9.28
CA HIS A 469 9.46 -8.65 10.35
C HIS A 469 9.45 -9.71 11.44
N TYR A 470 8.30 -10.33 11.71
CA TYR A 470 8.22 -11.47 12.62
C TYR A 470 9.02 -12.66 12.09
N ALA A 471 8.90 -12.95 10.78
CA ALA A 471 9.57 -14.08 10.14
C ALA A 471 11.10 -13.94 10.08
N THR A 472 11.63 -12.71 10.04
CA THR A 472 13.09 -12.47 9.99
C THR A 472 13.73 -12.17 11.35
N ARG A 473 12.93 -12.08 12.42
CA ARG A 473 13.44 -11.80 13.75
C ARG A 473 14.45 -12.87 14.17
N ALA A 474 15.64 -12.43 14.58
CA ALA A 474 16.62 -13.31 15.22
C ALA A 474 16.00 -13.95 16.48
N GLN A 475 15.67 -15.23 16.40
CA GLN A 475 15.10 -15.96 17.51
C GLN A 475 16.23 -16.69 18.23
N GLY A 476 16.33 -16.50 19.56
CA GLY A 476 17.20 -17.33 20.40
C GLY A 476 16.74 -18.79 20.40
N GLU A 477 17.50 -19.66 21.08
CA GLU A 477 17.09 -21.06 21.26
C GLU A 477 15.67 -21.12 21.85
N PRO A 478 14.77 -21.95 21.27
CA PRO A 478 13.43 -22.12 21.80
C PRO A 478 13.48 -22.70 23.22
N VAL A 479 12.77 -22.06 24.14
CA VAL A 479 12.62 -22.55 25.51
C VAL A 479 11.54 -23.62 25.52
N ALA A 480 11.78 -24.72 26.23
CA ALA A 480 10.81 -25.81 26.36
C ALA A 480 9.50 -25.30 26.99
N GLY A 481 8.38 -25.61 26.34
CA GLY A 481 7.03 -25.18 26.72
C GLY A 481 6.55 -23.88 26.07
N GLU A 482 7.40 -23.15 25.33
CA GLU A 482 6.98 -21.95 24.59
C GLU A 482 6.30 -22.29 23.26
N GLU A 483 5.16 -21.66 22.99
CA GLU A 483 4.54 -21.63 21.67
C GLU A 483 5.20 -20.56 20.80
N ARG A 484 5.66 -20.94 19.60
CA ARG A 484 6.06 -20.00 18.55
C ARG A 484 5.10 -20.02 17.39
N MET A 485 4.79 -18.84 16.89
CA MET A 485 3.99 -18.64 15.69
C MET A 485 4.84 -18.89 14.45
N ILE A 486 4.35 -19.66 13.49
CA ILE A 486 4.95 -19.78 12.16
C ILE A 486 4.20 -18.85 11.23
N VAL A 487 4.93 -17.95 10.60
CA VAL A 487 4.37 -16.94 9.70
C VAL A 487 4.88 -17.16 8.28
N THR A 488 3.94 -17.37 7.37
CA THR A 488 4.13 -17.42 5.92
C THR A 488 3.15 -16.48 5.23
N TYR A 489 3.39 -16.16 3.96
CA TYR A 489 2.47 -15.34 3.18
C TYR A 489 1.03 -15.89 3.19
N ASP A 490 0.87 -17.20 2.93
CA ASP A 490 -0.45 -17.84 2.92
C ASP A 490 -1.13 -17.84 4.29
N SER A 491 -0.36 -17.97 5.38
CA SER A 491 -0.93 -17.89 6.73
C SER A 491 -1.49 -16.48 7.03
N VAL A 492 -0.86 -15.42 6.52
CA VAL A 492 -1.35 -14.05 6.65
C VAL A 492 -2.66 -13.87 5.88
N LYS A 493 -2.71 -14.32 4.61
CA LYS A 493 -3.95 -14.27 3.82
C LYS A 493 -5.08 -15.02 4.51
N SER A 494 -4.80 -16.25 4.95
CA SER A 494 -5.78 -17.08 5.65
C SER A 494 -6.31 -16.39 6.90
N ASN A 495 -5.45 -15.70 7.67
CA ASN A 495 -5.85 -14.93 8.85
C ASN A 495 -6.73 -13.72 8.50
N LEU A 496 -6.34 -12.95 7.47
CA LEU A 496 -7.13 -11.82 6.99
C LEU A 496 -8.52 -12.24 6.49
N GLU A 497 -8.63 -13.46 5.94
CA GLU A 497 -9.89 -14.01 5.42
C GLU A 497 -10.77 -14.65 6.50
N HIS A 498 -10.19 -15.46 7.39
CA HIS A 498 -10.93 -16.35 8.31
C HIS A 498 -10.90 -15.89 9.78
N GLY A 499 -10.03 -14.94 10.15
CA GLY A 499 -9.94 -14.38 11.50
C GLY A 499 -8.69 -14.82 12.28
N THR A 500 -8.63 -14.41 13.53
CA THR A 500 -7.50 -14.68 14.44
C THR A 500 -7.33 -16.18 14.70
N ASP A 501 -6.10 -16.61 14.98
CA ASP A 501 -5.69 -18.00 15.29
C ASP A 501 -5.53 -18.96 14.10
N THR A 502 -5.53 -18.46 12.86
CA THR A 502 -5.15 -19.29 11.69
C THR A 502 -3.65 -19.46 11.54
N TYR A 503 -2.84 -18.75 12.32
CA TYR A 503 -1.39 -18.99 12.32
C TYR A 503 -1.09 -20.33 12.96
N ASN A 504 -0.25 -21.10 12.28
CA ASN A 504 0.30 -22.32 12.84
C ASN A 504 1.17 -21.98 14.04
N LYS A 505 1.09 -22.78 15.09
CA LYS A 505 1.96 -22.68 16.26
C LYS A 505 2.70 -23.98 16.51
N VAL A 506 3.94 -23.87 16.94
CA VAL A 506 4.76 -25.01 17.37
C VAL A 506 5.11 -24.83 18.83
N THR A 507 4.87 -25.86 19.63
CA THR A 507 5.34 -25.94 21.01
C THR A 507 6.62 -26.74 21.04
N TYR A 508 7.69 -26.16 21.59
CA TYR A 508 8.95 -26.87 21.74
C TYR A 508 8.91 -27.72 23.00
N GLY A 509 9.13 -29.02 22.86
CA GLY A 509 9.29 -29.95 23.98
C GLY A 509 10.69 -30.54 23.98
N LEU A 510 11.21 -30.88 25.16
CA LEU A 510 12.36 -31.78 25.25
C LEU A 510 11.90 -33.15 24.74
N LEU A 511 12.36 -33.55 23.56
CA LEU A 511 12.26 -34.95 23.15
C LEU A 511 13.18 -35.74 24.09
N PRO A 512 12.65 -36.66 24.93
CA PRO A 512 13.52 -37.57 25.65
C PRO A 512 14.27 -38.37 24.60
N VAL A 513 15.60 -38.22 24.56
CA VAL A 513 16.44 -39.20 23.90
C VAL A 513 16.25 -40.47 24.71
N ASP A 514 15.62 -41.49 24.13
CA ASP A 514 15.48 -42.77 24.79
C ASP A 514 16.88 -43.37 24.94
N GLU A 515 17.49 -43.18 26.12
CA GLU A 515 18.77 -43.78 26.49
C GLU A 515 18.72 -45.32 26.40
N GLY A 516 17.52 -45.92 26.24
CA GLY A 516 17.33 -47.34 25.94
C GLY A 516 17.85 -47.81 24.58
N LEU A 517 18.17 -46.90 23.65
CA LEU A 517 18.82 -47.24 22.37
C LEU A 517 20.35 -47.22 22.45
N LEU A 518 20.92 -46.83 23.60
CA LEU A 518 22.34 -46.91 23.91
C LEU A 518 22.53 -47.78 25.17
N ARG A 519 22.10 -49.05 25.12
CA ARG A 519 22.58 -50.05 26.08
C ARG A 519 23.89 -50.65 25.57
N GLU A 520 24.97 -50.29 26.24
CA GLU A 520 26.16 -51.11 26.31
C GLU A 520 25.82 -52.44 27.04
N ASP A 521 26.31 -53.52 26.41
CA ASP A 521 26.61 -54.85 26.92
C ASP A 521 25.47 -55.81 27.33
N GLU A 522 25.25 -56.83 26.49
CA GLU A 522 25.29 -58.23 26.90
C GLU A 522 25.69 -59.12 25.69
N GLU A 523 26.66 -60.01 25.93
CA GLU A 523 27.26 -60.96 24.99
C GLU A 523 26.19 -61.87 24.35
N ASP A 524 26.04 -61.83 23.02
CA ASP A 524 25.47 -62.96 22.28
C ASP A 524 26.20 -63.20 20.96
N ASP A 525 26.74 -64.39 20.86
CA ASP A 525 27.73 -64.86 19.91
C ASP A 525 27.00 -65.55 18.75
N SER A 526 26.30 -64.80 17.89
CA SER A 526 25.88 -65.29 16.55
C SER A 526 25.22 -64.23 15.64
N LEU A 527 25.63 -64.24 14.36
CA LEU A 527 25.02 -63.64 13.14
C LEU A 527 25.71 -62.38 12.53
N PRO A 528 25.69 -62.22 11.19
CA PRO A 528 26.92 -62.17 10.41
C PRO A 528 27.34 -60.78 9.90
N LEU A 529 28.65 -60.67 9.66
CA LEU A 529 29.37 -59.62 8.94
C LEU A 529 28.70 -59.24 7.60
N SER A 530 28.05 -58.07 7.52
CA SER A 530 27.96 -57.31 6.25
C SER A 530 27.53 -55.83 6.37
N LEU A 531 27.80 -55.12 7.47
CA LEU A 531 27.41 -53.69 7.55
C LEU A 531 28.36 -52.79 8.36
N ALA A 532 29.60 -53.23 8.61
CA ALA A 532 30.58 -52.50 9.41
C ALA A 532 31.72 -51.85 8.60
N GLU A 533 31.62 -51.77 7.26
CA GLU A 533 32.66 -51.17 6.40
C GLU A 533 32.37 -49.77 5.87
N THR A 534 31.28 -49.10 6.30
CA THR A 534 30.90 -47.82 5.66
C THR A 534 30.80 -46.61 6.59
N VAL A 535 31.03 -46.74 7.90
CA VAL A 535 30.77 -45.61 8.82
C VAL A 535 31.93 -45.24 9.76
N PHE A 536 32.93 -46.11 9.99
CA PHE A 536 34.08 -45.76 10.84
C PHE A 536 35.32 -45.42 10.02
N GLY A 537 35.34 -44.19 9.53
CA GLY A 537 36.48 -43.68 8.79
C GLY A 537 36.57 -42.17 8.71
N TRP A 538 36.05 -41.38 9.67
CA TRP A 538 36.35 -39.94 9.70
C TRP A 538 35.99 -39.19 10.99
N PHE A 539 36.53 -39.58 12.14
CA PHE A 539 36.73 -38.63 13.24
C PHE A 539 38.08 -38.86 13.96
N GLY A 540 38.95 -37.85 13.94
CA GLY A 540 39.88 -37.55 15.04
C GLY A 540 41.41 -37.66 14.80
N GLY A 541 42.09 -36.49 14.70
CA GLY A 541 43.13 -36.10 15.70
C GLY A 541 44.62 -35.91 15.29
N LYS A 542 45.12 -34.66 15.47
CA LYS A 542 46.49 -34.21 15.92
C LYS A 542 47.72 -34.57 15.04
N THR A 543 48.81 -33.79 14.87
CA THR A 543 49.48 -32.72 15.65
C THR A 543 50.58 -32.05 14.78
N ARG A 544 50.92 -30.79 15.10
CA ARG A 544 52.27 -30.17 15.10
C ARG A 544 53.36 -30.79 14.19
N GLN A 545 53.66 -30.11 13.09
CA GLN A 545 55.00 -29.93 12.54
C GLN A 545 54.88 -28.99 11.34
N LEU A 546 55.32 -27.73 11.48
CA LEU A 546 55.91 -26.85 10.43
C LEU A 546 55.92 -25.37 10.89
N GLU A 547 56.57 -25.13 12.04
CA GLU A 547 57.07 -23.82 12.47
C GLU A 547 58.61 -23.79 12.37
N ARG A 548 59.15 -24.12 11.20
CA ARG A 548 60.58 -23.91 10.90
C ARG A 548 60.79 -23.67 9.42
N GLU A 549 60.39 -22.51 8.92
CA GLU A 549 61.01 -21.97 7.70
C GLU A 549 60.88 -20.44 7.52
N ALA A 550 60.80 -19.71 8.63
CA ALA A 550 61.22 -18.31 8.67
C ALA A 550 62.69 -18.26 9.10
N ASP A 551 63.65 -18.52 8.19
CA ASP A 551 65.05 -18.07 8.37
C ASP A 551 65.98 -18.26 7.16
N ARG A 552 65.45 -18.16 5.92
CA ARG A 552 66.31 -18.00 4.74
C ARG A 552 65.72 -17.02 3.74
N ARG A 553 66.09 -15.75 3.94
CA ARG A 553 66.43 -14.73 2.91
C ARG A 553 65.82 -13.36 3.20
N ARG A 554 66.32 -12.74 4.28
CA ARG A 554 66.70 -11.32 4.23
C ARG A 554 68.16 -11.23 3.79
N ALA A 555 68.42 -10.74 2.58
CA ALA A 555 69.62 -9.98 2.21
C ALA A 555 69.54 -9.51 0.74
N ALA A 556 69.84 -8.22 0.52
CA ALA A 556 69.93 -7.43 -0.73
C ALA A 556 68.59 -6.85 -1.24
N ALA A 557 68.22 -5.55 -1.14
CA ALA A 557 68.96 -4.26 -1.29
C ALA A 557 69.72 -4.21 -2.63
N ASP A 558 69.58 -3.24 -3.55
CA ASP A 558 69.22 -1.82 -3.45
C ASP A 558 68.98 -1.20 -4.86
N ALA A 559 68.45 0.04 -4.86
CA ALA A 559 68.56 1.12 -5.86
C ALA A 559 67.69 1.03 -7.16
N HIS A 560 67.09 2.11 -7.68
CA HIS A 560 67.47 3.53 -7.64
C HIS A 560 66.26 4.45 -7.89
N ALA A 561 66.31 5.65 -7.30
CA ALA A 561 65.32 6.73 -7.41
C ALA A 561 65.58 7.66 -8.63
N GLY A 562 64.57 8.46 -9.00
CA GLY A 562 64.73 9.60 -9.90
C GLY A 562 63.41 10.34 -10.20
N ASN A 563 63.17 11.44 -9.49
CA ASN A 563 62.11 12.45 -9.71
C ASN A 563 62.18 13.09 -11.12
N ILE A 564 61.08 13.71 -11.59
CA ILE A 564 61.00 15.13 -12.03
C ILE A 564 59.55 15.56 -12.39
N SER A 565 59.16 16.67 -11.75
CA SER A 565 58.15 17.74 -11.93
C SER A 565 57.12 17.81 -13.08
N ASP A 566 55.87 18.07 -12.69
CA ASP A 566 55.02 19.28 -12.89
C ASP A 566 54.83 20.01 -14.25
N GLU A 567 53.54 20.36 -14.45
CA GLU A 567 52.93 21.57 -15.06
C GLU A 567 52.25 21.55 -16.46
N LYS A 568 50.92 21.82 -16.38
CA LYS A 568 50.07 22.78 -17.16
C LYS A 568 49.58 22.41 -18.56
N ILE A 569 48.26 22.21 -18.75
CA ILE A 569 47.12 23.16 -18.92
C ILE A 569 46.90 23.62 -20.38
N ALA A 570 45.61 23.64 -20.76
CA ALA A 570 44.91 24.33 -21.86
C ALA A 570 44.56 23.45 -23.08
N ALA A 571 43.31 22.98 -23.23
CA ALA A 571 42.10 23.72 -23.65
C ALA A 571 42.11 24.09 -25.14
N CYS A 572 41.23 23.48 -25.94
CA CYS A 572 40.22 24.21 -26.72
C CYS A 572 39.18 23.28 -27.36
N ALA A 573 37.95 23.80 -27.40
CA ALA A 573 36.71 23.21 -27.88
C ALA A 573 36.65 23.09 -29.43
N PRO A 574 35.66 22.39 -29.99
CA PRO A 574 35.61 22.00 -31.40
C PRO A 574 34.89 23.04 -32.27
N THR A 575 35.26 23.10 -33.54
CA THR A 575 34.46 23.74 -34.60
C THR A 575 33.95 22.69 -35.57
N ALA A 576 32.62 22.70 -35.75
CA ALA A 576 31.88 21.89 -36.70
C ALA A 576 31.97 22.47 -38.12
N GLY A 577 31.83 21.62 -39.15
CA GLY A 577 31.56 22.06 -40.52
C GLY A 577 31.82 21.02 -41.62
N ALA A 578 30.79 20.22 -41.90
CA ALA A 578 30.40 19.45 -43.11
C ALA A 578 30.97 19.87 -44.51
N PRO A 579 30.66 19.17 -45.64
CA PRO A 579 30.36 17.75 -45.91
C PRO A 579 31.04 17.15 -47.19
N ALA A 580 30.87 15.84 -47.37
CA ALA A 580 30.64 15.05 -48.60
C ALA A 580 31.59 15.14 -49.82
N ALA A 581 32.29 14.03 -50.09
CA ALA A 581 32.58 13.53 -51.45
C ALA A 581 32.75 11.99 -51.43
N GLU A 582 31.95 11.28 -52.23
CA GLU A 582 32.13 9.88 -52.66
C GLU A 582 32.61 9.85 -54.13
N PRO A 583 32.98 8.70 -54.72
CA PRO A 583 33.91 7.68 -54.23
C PRO A 583 34.98 7.35 -55.30
N ALA A 584 36.10 6.75 -54.92
CA ALA A 584 37.07 6.18 -55.86
C ALA A 584 37.44 4.75 -55.47
N ALA A 585 36.86 3.81 -56.22
CA ALA A 585 37.29 2.47 -56.61
C ALA A 585 38.31 1.68 -55.75
N ASP A 586 37.79 0.60 -55.17
CA ASP A 586 38.30 -0.78 -55.19
C ASP A 586 39.81 -1.03 -55.17
N ALA A 587 40.31 -1.36 -53.97
CA ALA A 587 41.37 -2.36 -53.77
C ALA A 587 41.39 -2.88 -52.31
N ASP A 588 40.24 -3.25 -51.74
CA ASP A 588 40.20 -3.99 -50.45
C ASP A 588 38.94 -4.87 -50.28
N ALA A 589 38.30 -5.22 -51.41
CA ALA A 589 37.03 -5.96 -51.47
C ALA A 589 37.14 -7.47 -51.11
N GLN A 590 38.17 -7.89 -50.36
CA GLN A 590 38.34 -9.29 -49.95
C GLN A 590 38.76 -9.47 -48.48
N ALA A 591 38.63 -8.43 -47.64
CA ALA A 591 38.71 -8.54 -46.18
C ALA A 591 37.39 -8.20 -45.44
N ALA A 592 36.33 -7.81 -46.16
CA ALA A 592 35.07 -7.31 -45.58
C ALA A 592 33.90 -8.33 -45.57
N ALA A 593 34.15 -9.61 -45.89
CA ALA A 593 33.11 -10.64 -46.01
C ALA A 593 33.17 -11.72 -44.91
N GLY A 594 33.56 -11.32 -43.69
CA GLY A 594 33.74 -12.24 -42.56
C GLY A 594 33.60 -11.58 -41.19
N ALA A 595 32.73 -10.59 -41.03
CA ALA A 595 32.30 -10.19 -39.69
C ALA A 595 31.23 -11.19 -39.21
N GLN A 596 31.66 -12.35 -38.70
CA GLN A 596 30.83 -13.16 -37.82
C GLN A 596 30.37 -12.22 -36.69
N THR A 597 29.06 -11.98 -36.60
CA THR A 597 28.45 -11.28 -35.46
C THR A 597 28.90 -12.00 -34.19
N SER A 598 29.70 -11.33 -33.35
CA SER A 598 30.18 -11.93 -32.12
C SER A 598 28.99 -12.26 -31.22
N SER A 599 29.06 -13.38 -30.48
CA SER A 599 28.05 -13.75 -29.49
C SER A 599 27.81 -12.63 -28.46
N ALA A 600 28.84 -11.84 -28.17
CA ALA A 600 28.75 -10.65 -27.33
C ALA A 600 27.87 -9.55 -27.95
N TRP A 601 28.01 -9.24 -29.24
CA TRP A 601 27.16 -8.24 -29.90
C TRP A 601 25.70 -8.71 -30.01
N GLU A 602 25.48 -9.98 -30.30
CA GLU A 602 24.14 -10.58 -30.29
C GLU A 602 23.48 -10.44 -28.91
N SER A 603 24.22 -10.74 -27.83
CA SER A 603 23.74 -10.55 -26.46
C SER A 603 23.38 -9.08 -26.17
N VAL A 604 24.18 -8.11 -26.65
CA VAL A 604 23.85 -6.67 -26.53
C VAL A 604 22.52 -6.35 -27.23
N GLN A 605 22.30 -6.88 -28.43
CA GLN A 605 21.05 -6.64 -29.18
C GLN A 605 19.84 -7.25 -28.46
N LEU A 606 19.99 -8.46 -27.91
CA LEU A 606 18.94 -9.16 -27.16
C LEU A 606 18.65 -8.49 -25.81
N ALA A 607 19.66 -8.08 -25.06
CA ALA A 607 19.52 -7.35 -23.80
C ALA A 607 18.82 -5.99 -23.97
N ARG A 608 19.00 -5.34 -25.14
CA ARG A 608 18.38 -4.06 -25.48
C ARG A 608 17.02 -4.20 -26.19
N ASN A 609 16.52 -5.42 -26.38
CA ASN A 609 15.22 -5.63 -26.99
C ASN A 609 14.12 -4.94 -26.16
N VAL A 610 13.30 -4.12 -26.80
CA VAL A 610 12.25 -3.34 -26.14
C VAL A 610 11.16 -4.20 -25.50
N HIS A 611 11.02 -5.45 -25.94
CA HIS A 611 10.08 -6.45 -25.44
C HIS A 611 10.69 -7.39 -24.39
N ARG A 612 11.98 -7.23 -24.05
CA ARG A 612 12.59 -8.00 -22.96
C ARG A 612 11.87 -7.67 -21.65
N PRO A 613 11.48 -8.68 -20.84
CA PRO A 613 10.80 -8.44 -19.58
C PRO A 613 11.70 -7.61 -18.65
N THR A 614 11.14 -6.55 -18.08
CA THR A 614 11.84 -5.69 -17.12
C THR A 614 11.73 -6.25 -15.71
N SER A 615 12.52 -5.74 -14.76
CA SER A 615 12.55 -6.24 -13.39
C SER A 615 11.18 -6.28 -12.70
N ARG A 616 10.25 -5.38 -13.03
CA ARG A 616 8.88 -5.37 -12.52
C ARG A 616 8.13 -6.64 -12.91
N TYR A 617 8.33 -7.13 -14.13
CA TYR A 617 7.75 -8.38 -14.61
C TYR A 617 8.20 -9.58 -13.75
N TYR A 618 9.46 -9.57 -13.32
CA TYR A 618 10.02 -10.58 -12.43
C TYR A 618 9.47 -10.43 -11.01
N ILE A 619 9.47 -9.21 -10.45
CA ILE A 619 8.92 -8.94 -9.10
C ILE A 619 7.47 -9.43 -9.00
N ASP A 620 6.62 -9.06 -9.96
CA ASP A 620 5.19 -9.40 -9.96
C ASP A 620 4.92 -10.91 -10.03
N ARG A 621 5.90 -11.74 -10.43
CA ARG A 621 5.78 -13.21 -10.55
C ARG A 621 6.59 -14.00 -9.52
N ILE A 622 7.64 -13.41 -8.97
CA ILE A 622 8.56 -14.08 -8.04
C ILE A 622 8.23 -13.71 -6.59
N VAL A 623 7.73 -12.49 -6.36
CA VAL A 623 7.60 -11.90 -5.03
C VAL A 623 6.15 -11.80 -4.63
N ASP A 624 5.74 -12.69 -3.73
CA ASP A 624 4.40 -12.68 -3.17
C ASP A 624 4.23 -11.52 -2.17
N GLY A 625 3.10 -10.81 -2.28
CA GLY A 625 2.76 -9.73 -1.35
C GLY A 625 3.76 -8.57 -1.35
N PHE A 626 4.32 -8.22 -2.51
CA PHE A 626 5.29 -7.15 -2.64
C PHE A 626 4.69 -5.79 -2.21
N ILE A 627 5.35 -5.15 -1.23
CA ILE A 627 5.06 -3.80 -0.78
C ILE A 627 6.23 -2.92 -1.20
N GLU A 628 5.99 -2.04 -2.18
CA GLU A 628 6.96 -1.07 -2.67
C GLU A 628 7.19 0.03 -1.62
N LEU A 629 8.46 0.36 -1.37
CA LEU A 629 8.90 1.35 -0.39
C LEU A 629 9.68 2.46 -1.09
N HIS A 630 9.07 3.65 -1.17
CA HIS A 630 9.57 4.79 -1.91
C HIS A 630 10.52 5.68 -1.11
N GLY A 631 11.29 6.48 -1.83
CA GLY A 631 12.02 7.63 -1.31
C GLY A 631 13.38 7.33 -0.67
N ASP A 632 14.29 8.28 -0.81
CA ASP A 632 15.57 8.28 -0.08
C ASP A 632 15.50 8.98 1.29
N ARG A 633 14.34 9.58 1.63
CA ARG A 633 14.09 10.43 2.81
C ARG A 633 14.95 11.69 2.90
N GLY A 634 15.58 12.10 1.79
CA GLY A 634 16.47 13.25 1.73
C GLY A 634 16.09 14.25 0.65
N PHE A 635 15.91 13.77 -0.58
CA PHE A 635 15.67 14.61 -1.76
C PHE A 635 14.48 14.15 -2.61
N GLY A 636 14.33 12.85 -2.85
CA GLY A 636 13.40 12.36 -3.85
C GLY A 636 13.18 10.86 -3.86
N ASP A 637 12.16 10.43 -4.62
CA ASP A 637 12.00 9.05 -5.03
C ASP A 637 12.45 8.89 -6.49
N ASP A 638 13.29 7.90 -6.76
CA ASP A 638 13.77 7.60 -8.11
C ASP A 638 13.06 6.37 -8.68
N GLY A 639 12.28 6.58 -9.74
CA GLY A 639 11.51 5.51 -10.41
C GLY A 639 12.38 4.50 -11.17
N ALA A 640 13.66 4.80 -11.41
CA ALA A 640 14.63 3.86 -11.98
C ALA A 640 14.95 2.71 -11.02
N ILE A 641 14.67 2.86 -9.72
CA ILE A 641 14.78 1.81 -8.72
C ILE A 641 13.39 1.45 -8.19
N VAL A 642 12.97 0.21 -8.39
CA VAL A 642 11.82 -0.38 -7.67
C VAL A 642 12.38 -1.17 -6.50
N ALA A 643 11.99 -0.82 -5.28
CA ALA A 643 12.48 -1.50 -4.10
C ALA A 643 11.38 -1.66 -3.05
N GLY A 644 11.45 -2.72 -2.26
CA GLY A 644 10.40 -3.06 -1.31
C GLY A 644 10.63 -4.37 -0.59
N VAL A 645 9.59 -4.85 0.08
CA VAL A 645 9.62 -6.09 0.88
C VAL A 645 8.52 -7.05 0.42
N GLY A 646 8.77 -8.35 0.57
CA GLY A 646 7.81 -9.39 0.20
C GLY A 646 8.33 -10.78 0.51
N TRP A 647 7.72 -11.80 -0.11
CA TRP A 647 8.05 -13.20 0.14
C TRP A 647 8.53 -13.89 -1.14
N ILE A 648 9.62 -14.65 -1.06
CA ILE A 648 10.08 -15.56 -2.12
C ILE A 648 10.18 -16.95 -1.49
N GLY A 649 9.32 -17.88 -1.91
CA GLY A 649 9.36 -19.26 -1.40
C GLY A 649 9.23 -19.36 0.12
N ASN A 650 8.32 -18.58 0.73
CA ASN A 650 8.13 -18.40 2.18
C ASN A 650 9.28 -17.73 2.94
N GLN A 651 10.34 -17.28 2.27
CA GLN A 651 11.36 -16.45 2.89
C GLN A 651 10.98 -14.98 2.70
N ALA A 652 10.92 -14.24 3.81
CA ALA A 652 10.78 -12.79 3.77
C ALA A 652 12.08 -12.18 3.20
N VAL A 653 11.96 -11.29 2.22
CA VAL A 653 13.08 -10.69 1.49
C VAL A 653 12.92 -9.17 1.35
N THR A 654 14.04 -8.47 1.24
CA THR A 654 14.08 -7.13 0.64
C THR A 654 14.47 -7.29 -0.82
N VAL A 655 13.72 -6.68 -1.73
CA VAL A 655 13.99 -6.70 -3.17
C VAL A 655 14.35 -5.30 -3.63
N ILE A 656 15.42 -5.19 -4.43
CA ILE A 656 15.90 -3.92 -5.01
C ILE A 656 16.17 -4.16 -6.48
N ALA A 657 15.54 -3.39 -7.35
CA ALA A 657 15.57 -3.65 -8.77
C ALA A 657 15.75 -2.38 -9.59
N GLU A 658 16.62 -2.42 -10.58
CA GLU A 658 16.67 -1.41 -11.63
C GLU A 658 15.55 -1.67 -12.64
N GLU A 659 14.77 -0.65 -12.96
CA GLU A 659 13.58 -0.81 -13.77
C GLU A 659 13.57 0.16 -14.95
N LYS A 660 13.67 -0.39 -16.15
CA LYS A 660 13.72 0.38 -17.40
C LYS A 660 12.38 0.98 -17.80
N GLY A 661 11.26 0.35 -17.44
CA GLY A 661 9.91 0.68 -17.89
C GLY A 661 9.47 -0.12 -19.11
N CYS A 662 8.18 -0.47 -19.16
CA CYS A 662 7.62 -1.36 -20.18
C CYS A 662 7.26 -0.65 -21.51
N ASP A 663 7.04 0.66 -21.47
CA ASP A 663 6.71 1.49 -22.65
C ASP A 663 7.48 2.83 -22.62
N LEU A 664 7.36 3.65 -23.66
CA LEU A 664 8.10 4.92 -23.76
C LEU A 664 7.78 5.89 -22.61
N LYS A 665 6.51 5.98 -22.20
CA LYS A 665 6.08 6.91 -21.14
C LYS A 665 6.64 6.45 -19.80
N ASP A 666 6.58 5.16 -19.52
CA ASP A 666 7.15 4.58 -18.31
C ASP A 666 8.68 4.65 -18.31
N ARG A 667 9.32 4.40 -19.45
CA ARG A 667 10.78 4.54 -19.62
C ARG A 667 11.27 5.95 -19.30
N ILE A 668 10.58 6.99 -19.78
CA ILE A 668 10.92 8.37 -19.44
C ILE A 668 10.77 8.61 -17.93
N LYS A 669 9.67 8.13 -17.32
CA LYS A 669 9.44 8.28 -15.88
C LYS A 669 10.53 7.62 -15.04
N ARG A 670 11.05 6.49 -15.49
CA ARG A 670 12.06 5.68 -14.80
C ARG A 670 13.49 5.92 -15.31
N ASN A 671 13.69 7.01 -16.05
CA ASN A 671 14.98 7.39 -16.59
C ASN A 671 15.68 6.26 -17.37
N PHE A 672 14.91 5.44 -18.09
CA PHE A 672 15.37 4.27 -18.85
C PHE A 672 16.16 3.26 -18.02
N GLY A 673 15.89 3.19 -16.72
CA GLY A 673 16.59 2.32 -15.78
C GLY A 673 17.96 2.83 -15.37
N CYS A 674 18.28 4.11 -15.64
CA CYS A 674 19.51 4.76 -15.21
C CYS A 674 19.29 5.50 -13.89
N PRO A 675 19.72 4.96 -12.73
CA PRO A 675 19.39 5.57 -11.46
C PRO A 675 20.15 6.88 -11.22
N GLN A 676 19.45 7.82 -10.62
CA GLN A 676 19.95 9.06 -10.02
C GLN A 676 20.54 8.76 -8.62
N PRO A 677 21.17 9.74 -7.92
CA PRO A 677 21.77 9.46 -6.60
C PRO A 677 20.73 8.99 -5.57
N GLU A 678 19.49 9.48 -5.70
CA GLU A 678 18.38 9.13 -4.82
C GLU A 678 17.98 7.66 -4.95
N GLY A 679 18.10 7.07 -6.15
CA GLY A 679 17.87 5.65 -6.37
C GLY A 679 18.83 4.80 -5.54
N TYR A 680 20.12 5.11 -5.59
CA TYR A 680 21.14 4.41 -4.78
C TYR A 680 20.99 4.67 -3.28
N ARG A 681 20.58 5.87 -2.86
CA ARG A 681 20.29 6.13 -1.44
C ARG A 681 19.07 5.37 -0.94
N LYS A 682 18.01 5.29 -1.75
CA LYS A 682 16.83 4.46 -1.48
C LYS A 682 17.22 2.99 -1.33
N SER A 683 18.04 2.47 -2.26
CA SER A 683 18.59 1.12 -2.18
C SER A 683 19.34 0.91 -0.86
N LEU A 684 20.34 1.75 -0.56
CA LEU A 684 21.14 1.66 0.66
C LEU A 684 20.30 1.73 1.94
N ARG A 685 19.30 2.61 1.99
CA ARG A 685 18.36 2.73 3.11
C ARG A 685 17.64 1.41 3.37
N LEU A 686 17.07 0.80 2.31
CA LEU A 686 16.34 -0.46 2.42
C LEU A 686 17.25 -1.66 2.67
N MET A 687 18.50 -1.63 2.20
CA MET A 687 19.49 -2.65 2.54
C MET A 687 19.88 -2.59 4.02
N ARG A 688 20.06 -1.39 4.58
CA ARG A 688 20.32 -1.19 6.02
C ARG A 688 19.13 -1.62 6.87
N GLU A 689 17.92 -1.35 6.40
CA GLU A 689 16.70 -1.88 7.01
C GLU A 689 16.68 -3.42 6.99
N ALA A 690 17.02 -4.04 5.85
CA ALA A 690 17.12 -5.48 5.74
C ALA A 690 18.14 -6.06 6.74
N GLU A 691 19.32 -5.44 6.87
CA GLU A 691 20.34 -5.83 7.83
C GLU A 691 19.87 -5.70 9.28
N LYS A 692 19.21 -4.59 9.64
CA LYS A 692 18.62 -4.39 10.97
C LYS A 692 17.70 -5.55 11.37
N PHE A 693 16.96 -6.09 10.40
CA PHE A 693 15.97 -7.13 10.63
C PHE A 693 16.42 -8.53 10.25
N GLY A 694 17.69 -8.75 9.89
CA GLY A 694 18.19 -10.06 9.48
C GLY A 694 17.54 -10.61 8.21
N ARG A 695 17.04 -9.73 7.34
CA ARG A 695 16.31 -10.09 6.13
C ARG A 695 17.26 -10.20 4.93
N PRO A 696 17.22 -11.29 4.15
CA PRO A 696 18.01 -11.41 2.93
C PRO A 696 17.63 -10.36 1.88
N ILE A 697 18.60 -10.01 1.02
CA ILE A 697 18.48 -9.01 -0.04
C ILE A 697 18.58 -9.71 -1.40
N VAL A 698 17.64 -9.40 -2.29
CA VAL A 698 17.64 -9.83 -3.69
C VAL A 698 17.73 -8.61 -4.59
N CYS A 699 18.71 -8.59 -5.48
CA CYS A 699 18.90 -7.51 -6.44
C CYS A 699 18.62 -7.96 -7.87
N PHE A 700 17.80 -7.21 -8.60
CA PHE A 700 17.60 -7.39 -10.04
C PHE A 700 18.23 -6.22 -10.79
N VAL A 701 19.25 -6.53 -11.60
CA VAL A 701 20.08 -5.53 -12.27
C VAL A 701 19.71 -5.48 -13.75
N ASP A 702 19.31 -4.30 -14.22
CA ASP A 702 18.95 -4.03 -15.61
C ASP A 702 19.12 -2.53 -15.92
N THR A 703 20.37 -2.09 -15.99
CA THR A 703 20.75 -0.70 -16.25
C THR A 703 21.84 -0.58 -17.32
N GLN A 704 21.77 0.51 -18.09
CA GLN A 704 22.90 0.95 -18.93
C GLN A 704 23.99 1.66 -18.12
N GLY A 705 23.70 1.95 -16.86
CA GLY A 705 24.56 2.59 -15.90
C GLY A 705 23.85 3.71 -15.16
N ALA A 706 24.58 4.29 -14.21
CA ALA A 706 24.18 5.49 -13.51
C ALA A 706 23.84 6.64 -14.48
N PHE A 707 22.87 7.48 -14.10
CA PHE A 707 22.60 8.70 -14.87
C PHE A 707 23.79 9.66 -14.79
N CYS A 708 24.27 10.10 -15.95
CA CYS A 708 25.48 10.92 -16.08
C CYS A 708 25.17 12.40 -16.44
N GLY A 709 24.24 13.03 -15.72
CA GLY A 709 23.86 14.44 -15.90
C GLY A 709 24.42 15.36 -14.83
N MET A 710 24.54 16.66 -15.14
CA MET A 710 25.06 17.67 -14.20
C MET A 710 24.32 17.65 -12.86
N GLU A 711 22.99 17.53 -12.90
CA GLU A 711 22.16 17.48 -11.70
C GLU A 711 22.46 16.29 -10.78
N ALA A 712 22.83 15.13 -11.35
CA ALA A 712 23.22 13.96 -10.56
C ALA A 712 24.59 14.16 -9.90
N GLU A 713 25.52 14.80 -10.60
CA GLU A 713 26.83 15.16 -10.03
C GLU A 713 26.69 16.15 -8.87
N GLU A 714 25.88 17.21 -9.03
CA GLU A 714 25.62 18.20 -7.96
C GLU A 714 24.98 17.57 -6.73
N ARG A 715 24.20 16.52 -6.91
CA ARG A 715 23.58 15.74 -5.84
C ARG A 715 24.44 14.56 -5.38
N GLY A 716 25.66 14.37 -5.89
CA GLY A 716 26.61 13.37 -5.37
C GLY A 716 26.42 11.95 -5.87
N GLN A 717 26.25 11.75 -7.19
CA GLN A 717 26.15 10.43 -7.84
C GLN A 717 27.28 9.47 -7.43
N GLY A 718 28.54 9.92 -7.53
CA GLY A 718 29.70 9.11 -7.19
C GLY A 718 29.71 8.69 -5.72
N ASN A 719 29.33 9.58 -4.80
CA ASN A 719 29.20 9.26 -3.38
C ASN A 719 28.12 8.22 -3.11
N ALA A 720 26.94 8.36 -3.74
CA ALA A 720 25.85 7.42 -3.55
C ALA A 720 26.23 6.00 -4.01
N ILE A 721 26.92 5.88 -5.15
CA ILE A 721 27.46 4.59 -5.63
C ILE A 721 28.51 4.05 -4.66
N ALA A 722 29.50 4.86 -4.28
CA ALA A 722 30.57 4.44 -3.37
C ALA A 722 30.03 3.95 -2.02
N ASP A 723 29.02 4.63 -1.47
CA ASP A 723 28.38 4.25 -0.22
C ASP A 723 27.65 2.90 -0.33
N ASN A 724 27.03 2.61 -1.47
CA ASN A 724 26.40 1.30 -1.72
C ASN A 724 27.44 0.18 -1.78
N LEU A 725 28.52 0.38 -2.56
CA LEU A 725 29.60 -0.60 -2.67
C LEU A 725 30.22 -0.93 -1.30
N LEU A 726 30.52 0.11 -0.51
CA LEU A 726 31.09 -0.06 0.82
C LEU A 726 30.12 -0.78 1.76
N ALA A 727 28.84 -0.41 1.75
CA ALA A 727 27.84 -1.01 2.62
C ALA A 727 27.61 -2.49 2.26
N MET A 728 27.37 -2.81 0.99
CA MET A 728 27.14 -4.18 0.54
C MET A 728 28.32 -5.10 0.85
N ALA A 729 29.56 -4.61 0.73
CA ALA A 729 30.74 -5.39 1.14
C ALA A 729 30.69 -5.80 2.63
N GLY A 730 30.15 -4.93 3.50
CA GLY A 730 30.10 -5.14 4.96
C GLY A 730 28.82 -5.77 5.52
N MET A 731 27.79 -6.03 4.71
CA MET A 731 26.46 -6.44 5.19
C MET A 731 26.40 -7.83 5.84
N LYS A 732 25.72 -7.96 6.96
CA LYS A 732 25.64 -9.24 7.69
C LYS A 732 24.53 -10.18 7.24
N VAL A 733 23.82 -9.82 6.17
CA VAL A 733 22.72 -10.60 5.60
C VAL A 733 23.09 -11.17 4.23
N PRO A 734 22.45 -12.27 3.79
CA PRO A 734 22.64 -12.80 2.45
C PRO A 734 22.24 -11.79 1.38
N ILE A 735 23.06 -11.69 0.33
CA ILE A 735 22.76 -10.88 -0.86
C ILE A 735 22.88 -11.78 -2.10
N VAL A 736 21.84 -11.82 -2.92
CA VAL A 736 21.82 -12.49 -4.22
C VAL A 736 21.46 -11.48 -5.30
N SER A 737 22.32 -11.32 -6.31
CA SER A 737 22.10 -10.40 -7.43
C SER A 737 21.95 -11.17 -8.75
N VAL A 738 20.97 -10.80 -9.55
CA VAL A 738 20.75 -11.38 -10.88
C VAL A 738 20.69 -10.25 -11.92
N LEU A 739 21.58 -10.29 -12.91
CA LEU A 739 21.54 -9.38 -14.05
C LEU A 739 20.53 -9.95 -15.07
N LEU A 740 19.43 -9.23 -15.26
CA LEU A 740 18.33 -9.63 -16.12
C LEU A 740 18.50 -9.14 -17.56
N GLY A 741 19.26 -8.08 -17.78
CA GLY A 741 19.43 -7.48 -19.10
C GLY A 741 20.79 -6.80 -19.23
N GLU A 742 20.83 -5.48 -19.10
CA GLU A 742 22.09 -4.74 -19.13
C GLU A 742 22.65 -4.55 -17.70
N GLY A 743 23.95 -4.75 -17.53
CA GLY A 743 24.71 -4.36 -16.37
C GLY A 743 25.75 -3.32 -16.79
N GLY A 744 25.43 -2.04 -16.60
CA GLY A 744 26.30 -0.94 -16.99
C GLY A 744 27.13 -0.37 -15.84
N SER A 745 28.46 -0.51 -15.95
CA SER A 745 29.47 0.23 -15.19
C SER A 745 29.26 0.19 -13.67
N GLY A 746 29.68 1.26 -12.98
CA GLY A 746 29.47 1.46 -11.55
C GLY A 746 28.00 1.50 -11.13
N GLY A 747 27.07 1.77 -12.06
CA GLY A 747 25.63 1.78 -11.75
C GLY A 747 25.12 0.39 -11.41
N ALA A 748 25.37 -0.57 -12.29
CA ALA A 748 25.06 -1.98 -12.04
C ALA A 748 25.87 -2.55 -10.87
N LEU A 749 27.16 -2.19 -10.76
CA LEU A 749 28.03 -2.70 -9.70
C LEU A 749 27.53 -2.30 -8.31
N ALA A 750 26.89 -1.13 -8.17
CA ALA A 750 26.31 -0.67 -6.92
C ALA A 750 25.21 -1.60 -6.37
N LEU A 751 24.68 -2.53 -7.17
CA LEU A 751 23.71 -3.55 -6.78
C LEU A 751 24.20 -4.99 -7.03
N ALA A 752 25.45 -5.17 -7.45
CA ALA A 752 26.04 -6.47 -7.80
C ALA A 752 27.17 -6.92 -6.83
N VAL A 753 27.43 -6.16 -5.75
CA VAL A 753 28.34 -6.60 -4.67
C VAL A 753 27.61 -7.59 -3.77
N ALA A 754 27.56 -8.86 -4.17
CA ALA A 754 26.72 -9.87 -3.53
C ALA A 754 27.46 -11.18 -3.21
N ASN A 755 26.84 -12.03 -2.36
CA ASN A 755 27.35 -13.37 -2.07
C ASN A 755 27.27 -14.27 -3.30
N ARG A 756 26.21 -14.07 -4.10
CA ARG A 756 25.97 -14.73 -5.38
C ARG A 756 25.58 -13.71 -6.43
N VAL A 757 26.22 -13.78 -7.59
CA VAL A 757 25.91 -12.97 -8.76
C VAL A 757 25.68 -13.90 -9.94
N ALA A 758 24.49 -13.86 -10.52
CA ALA A 758 24.16 -14.61 -11.73
C ALA A 758 23.76 -13.67 -12.88
N MET A 759 23.87 -14.16 -14.11
CA MET A 759 23.40 -13.46 -15.30
C MET A 759 22.42 -14.33 -16.06
N GLN A 760 21.34 -13.74 -16.59
CA GLN A 760 20.58 -14.43 -17.63
C GLN A 760 21.42 -14.60 -18.90
N GLU A 761 21.14 -15.65 -19.66
CA GLU A 761 21.93 -16.14 -20.80
C GLU A 761 22.32 -15.05 -21.80
N HIS A 762 21.40 -14.13 -22.11
CA HIS A 762 21.63 -13.03 -23.05
C HIS A 762 21.79 -11.66 -22.36
N ALA A 763 21.99 -11.64 -21.04
CA ALA A 763 22.37 -10.44 -20.33
C ALA A 763 23.83 -10.04 -20.65
N VAL A 764 24.14 -8.75 -20.48
CA VAL A 764 25.47 -8.20 -20.73
C VAL A 764 25.98 -7.47 -19.50
N TYR A 765 27.28 -7.59 -19.20
CA TYR A 765 27.92 -6.85 -18.11
C TYR A 765 29.15 -6.11 -18.63
N SER A 766 29.23 -4.79 -18.41
CA SER A 766 30.23 -3.96 -19.08
C SER A 766 30.73 -2.79 -18.24
N VAL A 767 31.98 -2.37 -18.47
CA VAL A 767 32.55 -1.16 -17.86
C VAL A 767 31.96 0.12 -18.46
N LEU A 768 31.53 0.04 -19.72
CA LEU A 768 30.97 1.12 -20.53
C LEU A 768 30.16 0.50 -21.68
N SER A 769 29.25 1.26 -22.29
CA SER A 769 28.62 0.84 -23.55
C SER A 769 29.66 0.53 -24.65
N PRO A 770 29.43 -0.47 -25.53
CA PRO A 770 30.31 -0.75 -26.67
C PRO A 770 30.51 0.45 -27.59
N GLU A 771 29.45 1.25 -27.76
CA GLU A 771 29.50 2.50 -28.51
C GLU A 771 30.45 3.52 -27.86
N GLY A 772 30.38 3.65 -26.53
CA GLY A 772 31.26 4.53 -25.77
C GLY A 772 32.71 4.06 -25.85
N PHE A 773 32.96 2.76 -25.68
CA PHE A 773 34.30 2.18 -25.81
C PHE A 773 34.91 2.46 -27.19
N ALA A 774 34.17 2.14 -28.26
CA ALA A 774 34.63 2.31 -29.63
C ALA A 774 34.88 3.80 -29.95
N SER A 775 34.00 4.69 -29.46
CA SER A 775 34.18 6.13 -29.62
C SER A 775 35.39 6.68 -28.87
N ILE A 776 35.68 6.19 -27.66
CA ILE A 776 36.78 6.72 -26.83
C ILE A 776 38.14 6.17 -27.29
N LEU A 777 38.25 4.85 -27.43
CA LEU A 777 39.53 4.19 -27.69
C LEU A 777 39.87 4.11 -29.18
N TRP A 778 38.88 3.91 -30.04
CA TRP A 778 39.09 3.75 -31.47
C TRP A 778 38.67 4.96 -32.29
N LYS A 779 38.08 5.98 -31.64
CA LYS A 779 37.55 7.19 -32.29
C LYS A 779 36.53 6.89 -33.40
N ASP A 780 35.88 5.73 -33.32
CA ASP A 780 34.93 5.26 -34.32
C ASP A 780 33.82 4.46 -33.63
N ARG A 781 32.65 5.09 -33.51
CA ARG A 781 31.46 4.50 -32.88
C ARG A 781 30.87 3.34 -33.69
N THR A 782 31.11 3.29 -35.00
CA THR A 782 30.52 2.25 -35.87
C THR A 782 31.09 0.86 -35.60
N ARG A 783 32.26 0.81 -34.93
CA ARG A 783 32.94 -0.42 -34.49
C ARG A 783 32.40 -0.99 -33.17
N ALA A 784 31.22 -0.57 -32.72
CA ALA A 784 30.59 -1.12 -31.51
C ALA A 784 30.45 -2.66 -31.48
N PRO A 785 30.15 -3.37 -32.60
CA PRO A 785 30.12 -4.84 -32.60
C PRO A 785 31.47 -5.49 -32.29
N GLU A 786 32.55 -4.90 -32.81
CA GLU A 786 33.92 -5.33 -32.53
C GLU A 786 34.30 -5.00 -31.08
N ALA A 787 33.90 -3.83 -30.58
CA ALA A 787 34.14 -3.41 -29.20
C ALA A 787 33.46 -4.37 -28.21
N ALA A 788 32.21 -4.75 -28.45
CA ALA A 788 31.48 -5.71 -27.62
C ALA A 788 32.24 -7.04 -27.48
N ALA A 789 32.81 -7.55 -28.57
CA ALA A 789 33.61 -8.78 -28.56
C ALA A 789 34.90 -8.61 -27.74
N VAL A 790 35.62 -7.50 -27.93
CA VAL A 790 36.87 -7.22 -27.20
C VAL A 790 36.63 -7.03 -25.70
N MET A 791 35.48 -6.46 -25.34
CA MET A 791 35.09 -6.20 -23.95
C MET A 791 34.63 -7.45 -23.20
N LYS A 792 34.39 -8.58 -23.89
CA LYS A 792 33.96 -9.86 -23.30
C LYS A 792 32.75 -9.73 -22.38
N MET A 793 31.72 -9.07 -22.87
CA MET A 793 30.60 -8.61 -22.05
C MET A 793 29.43 -9.60 -21.91
N SER A 794 29.47 -10.75 -22.59
CA SER A 794 28.37 -11.74 -22.53
C SER A 794 28.37 -12.52 -21.21
N ALA A 795 27.22 -13.10 -20.83
CA ALA A 795 27.09 -13.91 -19.62
C ALA A 795 28.08 -15.10 -19.58
N ALA A 796 28.26 -15.80 -20.71
CA ALA A 796 29.19 -16.91 -20.81
C ALA A 796 30.66 -16.49 -20.58
N GLU A 797 31.05 -15.33 -21.12
CA GLU A 797 32.39 -14.79 -20.93
C GLU A 797 32.62 -14.29 -19.51
N ALA A 798 31.64 -13.57 -18.93
CA ALA A 798 31.68 -13.12 -17.55
C ALA A 798 31.83 -14.29 -16.56
N HIS A 799 31.09 -15.38 -16.80
CA HIS A 799 31.22 -16.62 -16.03
C HIS A 799 32.59 -17.29 -16.24
N GLY A 800 33.07 -17.36 -17.48
CA GLY A 800 34.40 -17.89 -17.78
C GLY A 800 35.56 -17.10 -17.14
N MET A 801 35.35 -15.83 -16.82
CA MET A 801 36.28 -14.98 -16.07
C MET A 801 36.10 -15.06 -14.54
N GLY A 802 35.08 -15.77 -14.05
CA GLY A 802 34.75 -15.87 -12.63
C GLY A 802 34.08 -14.62 -12.05
N ILE A 803 33.66 -13.66 -12.89
CA ILE A 803 32.99 -12.41 -12.46
C ILE A 803 31.59 -12.70 -11.93
N VAL A 804 30.90 -13.69 -12.52
CA VAL A 804 29.58 -14.17 -12.11
C VAL A 804 29.64 -15.67 -11.81
N ASP A 805 28.84 -16.14 -10.85
CA ASP A 805 28.83 -17.52 -10.38
C ASP A 805 28.11 -18.46 -11.35
N ASP A 806 27.05 -17.96 -12.00
CA ASP A 806 26.15 -18.79 -12.80
C ASP A 806 25.58 -18.03 -14.01
N VAL A 807 25.33 -18.78 -15.08
CA VAL A 807 24.55 -18.32 -16.24
C VAL A 807 23.20 -19.04 -16.24
N LEU A 808 22.13 -18.26 -16.18
CA LEU A 808 20.75 -18.74 -16.08
C LEU A 808 20.14 -18.80 -17.48
N SER A 809 19.75 -19.99 -17.92
CA SER A 809 19.11 -20.15 -19.23
C SER A 809 17.79 -19.39 -19.31
N GLU A 810 17.54 -18.77 -20.47
CA GLU A 810 16.25 -18.13 -20.78
C GLU A 810 15.23 -19.15 -21.36
N GLY A 811 15.63 -20.42 -21.48
CA GLY A 811 14.83 -21.50 -22.04
C GLY A 811 15.11 -21.74 -23.54
N PRO A 812 14.18 -22.32 -24.31
CA PRO A 812 14.36 -22.60 -25.74
C PRO A 812 14.43 -21.36 -26.64
N ALA A 813 14.03 -20.19 -26.13
CA ALA A 813 14.05 -18.91 -26.84
C ALA A 813 14.45 -17.78 -25.88
N PRO A 814 14.92 -16.63 -26.37
CA PRO A 814 15.29 -15.50 -25.51
C PRO A 814 14.11 -14.99 -24.67
N ALA A 815 14.40 -14.30 -23.56
CA ALA A 815 13.43 -13.89 -22.55
C ALA A 815 12.29 -13.01 -23.08
N HIS A 816 12.47 -12.28 -24.19
CA HIS A 816 11.40 -11.51 -24.81
C HIS A 816 10.37 -12.37 -25.57
N GLU A 817 10.75 -13.59 -25.98
CA GLU A 817 9.87 -14.58 -26.62
C GLU A 817 9.38 -15.64 -25.62
N ASN A 818 10.10 -15.87 -24.53
CA ASN A 818 9.76 -16.85 -23.50
C ASN A 818 9.93 -16.32 -22.06
N PRO A 819 9.21 -15.25 -21.69
CA PRO A 819 9.44 -14.53 -20.44
C PRO A 819 9.11 -15.34 -19.18
N ASP A 820 8.07 -16.19 -19.21
CA ASP A 820 7.68 -16.96 -18.03
C ASP A 820 8.71 -18.06 -17.68
N ALA A 821 9.30 -18.75 -18.67
CA ALA A 821 10.35 -19.72 -18.39
C ALA A 821 11.62 -19.05 -17.86
N ALA A 822 11.98 -17.88 -18.41
CA ALA A 822 13.10 -17.09 -17.92
C ALA A 822 12.88 -16.66 -16.46
N VAL A 823 11.65 -16.28 -16.09
CA VAL A 823 11.25 -16.00 -14.71
C VAL A 823 11.36 -17.23 -13.81
N ASP A 824 10.87 -18.40 -14.26
CA ASP A 824 10.90 -19.64 -13.48
C ASP A 824 12.34 -20.04 -13.10
N VAL A 825 13.28 -19.93 -14.04
CA VAL A 825 14.70 -20.22 -13.78
C VAL A 825 15.29 -19.25 -12.76
N VAL A 826 15.01 -17.95 -12.89
CA VAL A 826 15.47 -16.93 -11.93
C VAL A 826 14.86 -17.16 -10.55
N ARG A 827 13.56 -17.45 -10.47
CA ARG A 827 12.86 -17.76 -9.20
C ARG A 827 13.52 -18.93 -8.49
N ASP A 828 13.76 -20.02 -9.22
CA ASP A 828 14.29 -21.25 -8.64
C ASP A 828 15.74 -21.07 -8.21
N TYR A 829 16.55 -20.32 -8.97
CA TYR A 829 17.91 -19.93 -8.60
C TYR A 829 17.92 -19.11 -7.31
N VAL A 830 17.16 -18.01 -7.26
CA VAL A 830 17.11 -17.12 -6.09
C VAL A 830 16.66 -17.91 -4.86
N ARG A 831 15.59 -18.70 -4.96
CA ARG A 831 15.10 -19.53 -3.85
C ARG A 831 16.17 -20.51 -3.35
N HIS A 832 16.90 -21.16 -4.26
CA HIS A 832 17.95 -22.12 -3.92
C HIS A 832 19.14 -21.45 -3.22
N GLU A 833 19.64 -20.34 -3.76
CA GLU A 833 20.78 -19.64 -3.18
C GLU A 833 20.43 -18.97 -1.85
N LEU A 834 19.23 -18.39 -1.71
CA LEU A 834 18.77 -17.88 -0.43
C LEU A 834 18.68 -19.00 0.63
N ALA A 835 18.20 -20.18 0.26
CA ALA A 835 18.15 -21.33 1.18
C ALA A 835 19.55 -21.80 1.61
N LYS A 836 20.53 -21.84 0.70
CA LYS A 836 21.93 -22.18 1.03
C LYS A 836 22.54 -21.16 1.99
N LEU A 837 22.40 -19.87 1.66
CA LEU A 837 23.02 -18.77 2.39
C LEU A 837 22.38 -18.54 3.77
N ALA A 838 21.12 -18.95 3.96
CA ALA A 838 20.43 -18.83 5.26
C ALA A 838 21.13 -19.55 6.41
N SER A 839 21.93 -20.59 6.12
CA SER A 839 22.68 -21.37 7.11
C SER A 839 24.09 -20.83 7.39
N VAL A 840 24.55 -19.83 6.62
CA VAL A 840 25.91 -19.30 6.72
C VAL A 840 25.98 -18.23 7.83
N PRO A 841 26.95 -18.30 8.75
CA PRO A 841 27.16 -17.27 9.76
C PRO A 841 27.39 -15.88 9.16
N ALA A 842 26.94 -14.83 9.86
CA ALA A 842 27.02 -13.45 9.40
C ALA A 842 28.45 -13.00 9.01
N ASP A 843 29.45 -13.37 9.80
CA ASP A 843 30.84 -12.99 9.53
C ASP A 843 31.40 -13.73 8.30
N ASP A 844 30.98 -14.99 8.09
CA ASP A 844 31.35 -15.78 6.90
C ASP A 844 30.67 -15.22 5.64
N LEU A 845 29.44 -14.70 5.73
CA LEU A 845 28.78 -14.01 4.61
C LEU A 845 29.58 -12.78 4.16
N VAL A 846 30.13 -12.02 5.10
CA VAL A 846 30.98 -10.85 4.81
C VAL A 846 32.29 -11.29 4.17
N GLU A 847 32.93 -12.31 4.74
CA GLU A 847 34.21 -12.81 4.23
C GLU A 847 34.07 -13.42 2.83
N GLN A 848 33.00 -14.17 2.56
CA GLN A 848 32.69 -14.68 1.21
C GLN A 848 32.62 -13.57 0.17
N ARG A 849 31.98 -12.44 0.48
CA ARG A 849 31.91 -11.30 -0.45
C ARG A 849 33.26 -10.62 -0.63
N ARG A 850 34.03 -10.44 0.45
CA ARG A 850 35.38 -9.86 0.34
C ARG A 850 36.31 -10.72 -0.50
N ALA A 851 36.40 -12.01 -0.18
CA ALA A 851 37.25 -12.96 -0.89
C ALA A 851 36.91 -13.04 -2.39
N ARG A 852 35.62 -12.93 -2.75
CA ARG A 852 35.20 -12.83 -4.15
C ARG A 852 35.88 -11.67 -4.88
N PHE A 853 35.83 -10.46 -4.30
CA PHE A 853 36.33 -9.27 -4.97
C PHE A 853 37.85 -9.10 -4.85
N GLU A 854 38.50 -9.69 -3.83
CA GLU A 854 39.97 -9.76 -3.72
C GLU A 854 40.64 -10.65 -4.77
N ALA A 855 39.87 -11.49 -5.48
CA ALA A 855 40.38 -12.36 -6.54
C ALA A 855 40.75 -11.62 -7.85
N PHE A 856 40.35 -10.35 -7.99
CA PHE A 856 40.60 -9.49 -9.15
C PHE A 856 41.61 -8.39 -8.80
#